data_AF-A0A7Y7X900-F1
#
_entry.id   AF-A0A7Y7X900-F1
#
_cell.length_a   1.000
_cell.length_b   1.000
_cell.length_c   1.000
_cell.angle_alpha   90.00
_cell.angle_beta   90.00
_cell.angle_gamma   90.00
#
_symmetry.space_group_name_H-M   'P 1'
#
loop_
_entity.id
_entity.type
_entity.pdbx_description
1 polymer ?
#
loop_
_entity_poly.entity_id
_entity_poly.type
_entity_poly.pdbx_seq_one_letter_code
_entity_poly.pdbx_strand_id
1 'polypeptide(L)'
;MNVKAMLGRLLLCLGGVLAVSSVYAESVIIATPQQGVGITVDVFDRPDASSGVPSSTSTVPFRPQAFYIPSVQSFKGKLYMFWSNNNDQKHINFSTSTEGKSWSLPQTINVDSIFSNVSVSVFKQKLILTFTDPQGRLKTINSADGVVWSTVKPINTVHTALNNKPIVYNGKLFVLYSENAGKAVYSVTSDDGLVWNRENLAFQESADPILTMVPVVYNGQLWTYYAFENGAMFARTYDRAGQWGARQALTGINSQGPRGFLNSATMIGERVFISSSSNTFYSNDGLHWNAYFSKRFPGNSAYPSGLGVSYAITANDLTTNNPQLPADLATGLSHTDYATFAWRSFIALNNAANTPLPANRGVGNPGSSFADSGKLPQSSSPLLWQTFAHRTELFPAVGENTAGGPTRPFASNPQYTYTGFSKGIPLAPGASFAHYNNLDEATQIGQNAIFFPVNPPRAAMNGSNYAPSNDSQILFEAKANPVIYAYAQSLSSYPEHIVLPDGALEVKAAWRKLADIPVAQRARYYTATVVTYHGNDAAPVAHNEEYALVALHIIHKTANYPTFIFATFEHEDALTLPDKSPTGLYYIANYNKVAYLPDNGSAPVATFSDGNTTHTVTLPRGDVADSAHTPPIYSGTNGIPKGQAGPIRVVQPQTIYSEVTAVNNQVKQLMDGSSAFNNSVWKHYRLKGVQAIPSSTEIDPDYYLANILVESSQPGIQLFRGGNKFPQDTPTLTNMRTMKNIKVPDYDHSTGSQTMGGCMGCHGIAQSTLKQGFSFLFDAINRANFMDPSSPTGFANPETIGLPDSQTQQKRALKYSLGFQGKGAVEETGK
;
A
#
# COMPACT_ATOMS: atom_id res chain seq x y z
N MET A 1 26.91 -13.37 -3.46
CA MET A 1 25.72 -12.94 -4.23
C MET A 1 25.72 -13.69 -5.56
N ASN A 2 24.65 -14.41 -5.88
CA ASN A 2 24.62 -15.36 -6.99
C ASN A 2 24.18 -14.66 -8.30
N VAL A 3 24.90 -14.92 -9.39
CA VAL A 3 24.77 -14.30 -10.73
C VAL A 3 23.33 -14.40 -11.29
N LYS A 4 22.52 -15.35 -10.81
CA LYS A 4 21.09 -15.47 -11.14
C LYS A 4 20.22 -14.28 -10.68
N ALA A 5 20.57 -13.61 -9.59
CA ALA A 5 19.83 -12.43 -9.10
C ALA A 5 20.09 -11.18 -9.96
N MET A 6 21.28 -11.07 -10.57
CA MET A 6 21.57 -10.01 -11.55
C MET A 6 20.86 -10.25 -12.89
N LEU A 7 20.75 -11.51 -13.32
CA LEU A 7 20.01 -11.87 -14.55
C LEU A 7 18.49 -11.63 -14.44
N GLY A 8 17.90 -11.78 -13.25
CA GLY A 8 16.50 -11.43 -13.01
C GLY A 8 16.20 -9.94 -13.20
N ARG A 9 17.15 -9.06 -12.83
CA ARG A 9 17.04 -7.61 -13.08
C ARG A 9 17.30 -7.24 -14.55
N LEU A 10 18.17 -7.98 -15.25
CA LEU A 10 18.49 -7.70 -16.65
C LEU A 10 17.38 -8.12 -17.64
N LEU A 11 16.65 -9.20 -17.37
CA LEU A 11 15.57 -9.67 -18.25
C LEU A 11 14.34 -8.76 -18.26
N LEU A 12 14.11 -7.97 -17.21
CA LEU A 12 13.11 -6.91 -17.17
C LEU A 12 13.52 -5.65 -17.97
N CYS A 13 14.83 -5.47 -18.23
CA CYS A 13 15.33 -4.33 -19.01
C CYS A 13 15.33 -4.57 -20.53
N LEU A 14 15.26 -5.83 -20.99
CA LEU A 14 15.35 -6.16 -22.42
C LEU A 14 14.00 -6.22 -23.16
N GLY A 15 12.88 -5.99 -22.48
CA GLY A 15 11.54 -5.89 -23.09
C GLY A 15 11.08 -4.48 -23.47
N GLY A 16 11.93 -3.46 -23.33
CA GLY A 16 11.53 -2.05 -23.42
C GLY A 16 12.54 -1.15 -24.15
N VAL A 17 12.98 -1.52 -25.35
CA VAL A 17 13.66 -0.57 -26.24
C VAL A 17 12.60 0.19 -27.04
N LEU A 18 11.88 1.07 -26.34
CA LEU A 18 11.20 2.25 -26.89
C LEU A 18 11.06 3.20 -25.69
N ALA A 19 11.94 4.21 -25.62
CA ALA A 19 11.84 5.29 -24.66
C ALA A 19 10.61 6.15 -25.00
N VAL A 20 9.43 5.70 -24.59
CA VAL A 20 8.24 6.55 -24.49
C VAL A 20 8.36 7.22 -23.12
N SER A 21 8.52 8.55 -23.11
CA SER A 21 8.69 9.33 -21.87
C SER A 21 7.61 8.96 -20.85
N SER A 22 8.03 8.36 -19.74
CA SER A 22 7.16 8.00 -18.62
C SER A 22 6.96 9.21 -17.73
N VAL A 23 5.73 9.70 -17.56
CA VAL A 23 5.49 10.82 -16.64
C VAL A 23 5.33 10.24 -15.24
N TYR A 24 6.27 10.53 -14.33
CA TYR A 24 6.04 10.32 -12.91
C TYR A 24 4.95 11.28 -12.42
N ALA A 25 4.08 10.78 -11.55
CA ALA A 25 2.99 11.53 -10.96
C ALA A 25 3.45 12.50 -9.84
N GLU A 26 4.66 12.30 -9.31
CA GLU A 26 5.25 13.06 -8.20
C GLU A 26 6.18 14.15 -8.71
N SER A 27 6.24 15.27 -7.98
CA SER A 27 7.10 16.40 -8.35
C SER A 27 8.24 16.58 -7.36
N VAL A 28 9.48 16.70 -7.86
CA VAL A 28 10.62 17.13 -7.02
C VAL A 28 10.51 18.63 -6.77
N ILE A 29 10.77 19.04 -5.54
CA ILE A 29 10.82 20.42 -5.10
C ILE A 29 12.27 20.77 -4.76
N ILE A 30 12.79 21.83 -5.37
CA ILE A 30 14.12 22.36 -5.07
C ILE A 30 13.96 23.77 -4.51
N ALA A 31 14.27 23.94 -3.22
CA ALA A 31 14.15 25.21 -2.51
C ALA A 31 15.54 25.81 -2.30
N THR A 32 15.85 26.90 -3.00
CA THR A 32 17.17 27.55 -2.98
C THR A 32 17.07 28.95 -2.36
N PRO A 33 17.71 29.19 -1.20
CA PRO A 33 17.74 30.53 -0.60
C PRO A 33 18.51 31.53 -1.47
N GLN A 34 18.00 32.76 -1.53
CA GLN A 34 18.63 33.92 -2.12
C GLN A 34 18.67 35.05 -1.10
N GLN A 35 19.88 35.47 -0.73
CA GLN A 35 20.07 36.53 0.27
C GLN A 35 19.38 37.84 -0.11
N GLY A 36 18.69 38.43 0.88
CA GLY A 36 17.99 39.70 0.73
C GLY A 36 16.71 39.64 -0.11
N VAL A 37 16.35 38.46 -0.64
CA VAL A 37 15.18 38.27 -1.51
C VAL A 37 14.19 37.29 -0.86
N GLY A 38 14.61 36.04 -0.66
CA GLY A 38 13.69 34.98 -0.27
C GLY A 38 14.23 33.59 -0.56
N ILE A 39 13.32 32.62 -0.61
CA ILE A 39 13.61 31.25 -1.05
C ILE A 39 12.95 31.05 -2.40
N THR A 40 13.74 30.83 -3.45
CA THR A 40 13.24 30.43 -4.76
C THR A 40 12.87 28.95 -4.71
N VAL A 41 11.65 28.61 -5.14
CA VAL A 41 11.17 27.23 -5.19
C VAL A 41 10.92 26.85 -6.64
N ASP A 42 11.70 25.87 -7.11
CA ASP A 42 11.61 25.29 -8.45
C ASP A 42 10.93 23.91 -8.36
N VAL A 43 9.86 23.71 -9.14
CA VAL A 43 9.03 22.48 -9.17
C VAL A 43 9.31 21.69 -10.44
N PHE A 44 9.52 20.38 -10.33
CA PHE A 44 9.84 19.50 -11.45
C PHE A 44 8.79 18.38 -11.56
N ASP A 45 7.77 18.59 -12.38
CA ASP A 45 6.69 17.60 -12.63
C ASP A 45 7.14 16.43 -13.55
N ARG A 46 8.40 16.43 -14.03
CA ARG A 46 9.02 15.36 -14.82
C ARG A 46 10.38 14.96 -14.25
N PRO A 47 10.40 14.37 -13.05
CA PRO A 47 11.65 14.03 -12.36
C PRO A 47 12.46 12.92 -13.03
N ASP A 48 11.88 12.19 -14.00
CA ASP A 48 12.55 11.21 -14.85
C ASP A 48 13.50 11.85 -15.88
N ALA A 49 13.31 13.13 -16.23
CA ALA A 49 14.13 13.79 -17.23
C ALA A 49 15.62 13.79 -16.86
N SER A 50 16.50 13.63 -17.85
CA SER A 50 17.95 13.65 -17.64
C SER A 50 18.50 15.04 -17.32
N SER A 51 17.78 16.09 -17.71
CA SER A 51 18.02 17.47 -17.30
C SER A 51 16.75 18.05 -16.70
N GLY A 52 16.82 18.47 -15.44
CA GLY A 52 15.71 19.08 -14.74
C GLY A 52 15.44 20.48 -15.30
N VAL A 53 14.32 20.65 -16.00
CA VAL A 53 13.75 21.97 -16.30
C VAL A 53 12.55 22.14 -15.39
N PRO A 54 12.49 23.21 -14.55
CA PRO A 54 11.35 23.40 -13.68
C PRO A 54 10.09 23.71 -14.50
N SER A 55 8.99 23.06 -14.16
CA SER A 55 7.66 23.37 -14.70
C SER A 55 7.09 24.66 -14.11
N SER A 56 7.55 25.05 -12.91
CA SER A 56 7.19 26.29 -12.25
C SER A 56 8.32 26.77 -11.34
N THR A 57 8.47 28.08 -11.25
CA THR A 57 9.37 28.76 -10.31
C THR A 57 8.57 29.81 -9.54
N SER A 58 8.66 29.76 -8.21
CA SER A 58 8.05 30.76 -7.32
C SER A 58 9.09 31.29 -6.31
N THR A 59 8.73 32.31 -5.54
CA THR A 59 9.61 32.85 -4.48
C THR A 59 8.81 33.11 -3.22
N VAL A 60 9.28 32.54 -2.11
CA VAL A 60 8.79 32.84 -0.77
C VAL A 60 9.62 34.00 -0.20
N PRO A 61 9.04 35.19 0.02
CA PRO A 61 9.80 36.37 0.41
C PRO A 61 10.36 36.21 1.84
N PHE A 62 11.64 36.56 2.02
CA PHE A 62 12.32 36.53 3.32
C PHE A 62 13.51 37.52 3.32
N ARG A 63 13.62 38.38 4.34
CA ARG A 63 14.47 39.60 4.31
C ARG A 63 15.53 39.75 5.41
N PRO A 64 15.92 38.71 6.16
CA PRO A 64 17.31 38.62 6.65
C PRO A 64 18.18 37.64 5.86
N GLN A 65 19.50 37.68 6.05
CA GLN A 65 20.40 36.67 5.50
C GLN A 65 20.12 35.29 6.14
N ALA A 66 19.44 34.40 5.43
CA ALA A 66 19.39 32.99 5.81
C ALA A 66 20.68 32.30 5.35
N PHE A 67 21.41 31.68 6.27
CA PHE A 67 22.51 30.76 5.96
C PHE A 67 22.09 29.29 6.10
N TYR A 68 20.83 29.03 6.42
CA TYR A 68 20.34 27.69 6.70
C TYR A 68 19.61 27.07 5.51
N ILE A 69 19.82 25.76 5.34
CA ILE A 69 19.23 24.93 4.30
C ILE A 69 17.74 24.75 4.62
N PRO A 70 16.81 25.13 3.71
CA PRO A 70 15.39 24.86 3.90
C PRO A 70 15.14 23.35 3.94
N SER A 71 14.23 22.90 4.79
CA SER A 71 13.75 21.51 4.76
C SER A 71 12.32 21.46 4.26
N VAL A 72 12.05 20.62 3.26
CA VAL A 72 10.74 20.51 2.61
C VAL A 72 10.15 19.13 2.88
N GLN A 73 8.93 19.06 3.40
CA GLN A 73 8.26 17.81 3.80
C GLN A 73 6.78 17.83 3.41
N SER A 74 6.28 16.74 2.80
CA SER A 74 4.85 16.53 2.63
C SER A 74 4.21 16.09 3.94
N PHE A 75 3.06 16.67 4.27
CA PHE A 75 2.27 16.32 5.44
C PHE A 75 0.80 16.72 5.23
N LYS A 76 -0.11 15.73 5.35
CA LYS A 76 -1.56 15.91 5.33
C LYS A 76 -2.07 16.75 4.14
N GLY A 77 -1.57 16.44 2.94
CA GLY A 77 -1.99 17.06 1.68
C GLY A 77 -1.36 18.43 1.40
N LYS A 78 -0.34 18.82 2.18
CA LYS A 78 0.43 20.05 1.96
C LYS A 78 1.93 19.77 2.03
N LEU A 79 2.68 20.54 1.26
CA LEU A 79 4.09 20.75 1.48
C LEU A 79 4.30 21.79 2.57
N TYR A 80 5.21 21.48 3.49
CA TYR A 80 5.76 22.41 4.46
C TYR A 80 7.22 22.67 4.11
N MET A 81 7.62 23.93 4.12
CA MET A 81 9.02 24.33 4.01
C MET A 81 9.41 25.05 5.30
N PHE A 82 10.42 24.53 6.00
CA PHE A 82 10.92 25.08 7.26
C PHE A 82 12.32 25.66 7.09
N TRP A 83 12.61 26.76 7.76
CA TRP A 83 13.95 27.33 7.83
C TRP A 83 14.17 28.14 9.12
N SER A 84 15.42 28.28 9.50
CA SER A 84 15.86 29.14 10.60
C SER A 84 16.54 30.41 10.07
N ASN A 85 16.83 31.34 10.96
CA ASN A 85 17.47 32.62 10.64
C ASN A 85 18.62 32.87 11.62
N ASN A 86 19.81 33.23 11.13
CA ASN A 86 20.98 33.47 11.96
C ASN A 86 20.78 34.56 13.01
N ASN A 87 19.93 35.55 12.70
CA ASN A 87 19.67 36.69 13.57
C ASN A 87 18.45 36.47 14.48
N ASP A 88 17.75 35.34 14.34
CA ASP A 88 16.56 35.02 15.13
C ASP A 88 16.72 33.65 15.79
N GLN A 89 17.12 33.69 17.05
CA GLN A 89 17.31 32.49 17.87
C GLN A 89 16.02 32.04 18.58
N LYS A 90 14.86 32.64 18.26
CA LYS A 90 13.59 32.39 18.97
C LYS A 90 12.49 31.85 18.07
N HIS A 91 12.69 31.83 16.76
CA HIS A 91 11.67 31.37 15.83
C HIS A 91 12.22 30.40 14.77
N ILE A 92 11.41 29.39 14.47
CA ILE A 92 11.49 28.61 13.24
C ILE A 92 10.48 29.20 12.28
N ASN A 93 10.90 29.53 11.06
CA ASN A 93 10.01 30.03 10.02
C ASN A 93 9.48 28.87 9.19
N PHE A 94 8.25 29.00 8.68
CA PHE A 94 7.71 28.07 7.71
C PHE A 94 6.74 28.72 6.73
N SER A 95 6.54 28.04 5.60
CA SER A 95 5.51 28.34 4.62
C SER A 95 4.92 27.04 4.10
N THR A 96 3.69 27.09 3.58
CA THR A 96 2.97 25.92 3.07
C THR A 96 2.52 26.10 1.64
N SER A 97 2.41 24.99 0.91
CA SER A 97 1.87 24.95 -0.44
C SER A 97 1.15 23.62 -0.66
N THR A 98 0.16 23.57 -1.56
CA THR A 98 -0.45 22.30 -1.97
C THR A 98 0.48 21.51 -2.90
N GLU A 99 1.00 22.16 -3.94
CA GLU A 99 1.83 21.52 -4.99
C GLU A 99 3.27 22.06 -5.06
N GLY A 100 3.61 23.09 -4.28
CA GLY A 100 4.91 23.76 -4.30
C GLY A 100 5.00 24.91 -5.31
N LYS A 101 3.91 25.21 -6.03
CA LYS A 101 3.83 26.26 -7.05
C LYS A 101 3.42 27.63 -6.47
N SER A 102 2.55 27.61 -5.46
CA SER A 102 2.05 28.82 -4.77
C SER A 102 2.16 28.63 -3.27
N TRP A 103 2.88 29.51 -2.60
CA TRP A 103 3.23 29.38 -1.19
C TRP A 103 2.52 30.42 -0.34
N SER A 104 2.17 30.05 0.90
CA SER A 104 1.64 30.97 1.89
C SER A 104 2.67 32.02 2.31
N LEU A 105 2.21 33.12 2.91
CA LEU A 105 3.12 34.02 3.60
C LEU A 105 3.90 33.27 4.70
N PRO A 106 5.15 33.67 4.98
CA PRO A 106 5.93 33.09 6.07
C PRO A 106 5.22 33.22 7.42
N GLN A 107 5.24 32.13 8.18
CA GLN A 107 4.73 32.01 9.54
C GLN A 107 5.87 31.59 10.47
N THR A 108 5.69 31.76 11.79
CA THR A 108 6.70 31.44 12.79
C THR A 108 6.20 30.45 13.85
N ILE A 109 7.13 29.65 14.35
CA ILE A 109 6.96 28.73 15.48
C ILE A 109 7.90 29.23 16.58
N ASN A 110 7.35 29.52 17.75
CA ASN A 110 8.13 29.97 18.90
C ASN A 110 8.95 28.80 19.47
N VAL A 111 10.25 29.03 19.66
CA VAL A 111 11.18 28.11 20.31
C VAL A 111 11.98 28.82 21.40
N ASP A 112 12.51 28.07 22.35
CA ASP A 112 13.29 28.61 23.46
C ASP A 112 14.68 29.08 23.01
N SER A 113 15.38 28.32 22.17
CA SER A 113 16.61 28.72 21.49
C SER A 113 16.95 27.85 20.27
N ILE A 114 17.48 28.46 19.20
CA ILE A 114 17.94 27.78 17.99
C ILE A 114 19.23 28.39 17.42
N PHE A 115 20.14 27.54 16.90
CA PHE A 115 21.40 27.92 16.26
C PHE A 115 21.86 26.92 15.16
N SER A 116 20.92 26.22 14.52
CA SER A 116 21.22 25.28 13.44
C SER A 116 20.20 25.36 12.32
N ASN A 117 20.43 24.56 11.27
CA ASN A 117 19.37 24.16 10.34
C ASN A 117 18.21 23.51 11.10
N VAL A 118 17.01 23.64 10.56
CA VAL A 118 15.83 22.88 11.00
C VAL A 118 15.67 21.69 10.07
N SER A 119 15.61 20.49 10.63
CA SER A 119 15.39 19.25 9.88
C SER A 119 14.03 18.66 10.28
N VAL A 120 13.35 18.00 9.35
CA VAL A 120 11.98 17.50 9.55
C VAL A 120 11.78 16.10 8.97
N SER A 121 10.91 15.32 9.60
CA SER A 121 10.33 14.07 9.08
C SER A 121 8.89 13.94 9.59
N VAL A 122 8.06 13.09 8.95
CA VAL A 122 6.78 12.66 9.54
C VAL A 122 6.99 11.34 10.27
N PHE A 123 6.45 11.22 11.48
CA PHE A 123 6.42 9.96 12.22
C PHE A 123 5.15 9.87 13.06
N LYS A 124 4.49 8.70 13.04
CA LYS A 124 3.23 8.46 13.77
C LYS A 124 2.21 9.59 13.56
N GLN A 125 1.99 9.97 12.30
CA GLN A 125 1.04 11.01 11.88
C GLN A 125 1.34 12.43 12.42
N LYS A 126 2.59 12.72 12.80
CA LYS A 126 3.04 14.03 13.27
C LYS A 126 4.25 14.50 12.50
N LEU A 127 4.33 15.80 12.25
CA LEU A 127 5.57 16.48 11.89
C LEU A 127 6.51 16.45 13.10
N ILE A 128 7.73 15.98 12.92
CA ILE A 128 8.79 16.01 13.93
C ILE A 128 9.92 16.90 13.41
N LEU A 129 10.16 18.01 14.09
CA LEU A 129 11.25 18.93 13.79
C LEU A 129 12.40 18.70 14.76
N THR A 130 13.62 18.74 14.25
CA THR A 130 14.85 18.65 15.02
C THR A 130 15.78 19.81 14.68
N PHE A 131 16.46 20.32 15.69
CA PHE A 131 17.36 21.48 15.61
C PHE A 131 18.25 21.49 16.86
N THR A 132 19.24 22.38 16.91
CA THR A 132 20.06 22.58 18.11
C THR A 132 19.98 24.00 18.63
N ASP A 133 20.28 24.16 19.91
CA ASP A 133 20.51 25.46 20.52
C ASP A 133 21.95 25.99 20.28
N PRO A 134 22.30 27.20 20.75
CA PRO A 134 23.65 27.75 20.62
C PRO A 134 24.76 26.93 21.29
N GLN A 135 24.43 25.98 22.17
CA GLN A 135 25.40 25.05 22.77
C GLN A 135 25.53 23.75 21.95
N GLY A 136 24.85 23.64 20.81
CA GLY A 136 24.86 22.44 19.97
C GLY A 136 24.05 21.28 20.54
N ARG A 137 23.20 21.52 21.55
CA ARG A 137 22.37 20.48 22.17
C ARG A 137 21.14 20.21 21.31
N LEU A 138 20.89 18.93 21.01
CA LEU A 138 19.78 18.50 20.17
C LEU A 138 18.42 18.72 20.85
N LYS A 139 17.46 19.23 20.07
CA LYS A 139 16.10 19.55 20.49
C LYS A 139 15.09 19.04 19.48
N THR A 140 13.86 18.84 19.95
CA THR A 140 12.72 18.41 19.15
C THR A 140 11.44 19.15 19.50
N ILE A 141 10.59 19.34 18.49
CA ILE A 141 9.22 19.87 18.61
C ILE A 141 8.35 19.12 17.59
N ASN A 142 7.08 18.89 17.91
CA ASN A 142 6.17 18.17 17.01
C ASN A 142 4.80 18.83 16.87
N SER A 143 4.12 18.47 15.80
CA SER A 143 2.75 18.91 15.52
C SER A 143 1.94 17.82 14.82
N ALA A 144 0.69 17.62 15.24
CA ALA A 144 -0.23 16.65 14.64
C ALA A 144 -1.04 17.23 13.48
N ASP A 145 -1.08 18.56 13.34
CA ASP A 145 -1.87 19.30 12.34
C ASP A 145 -1.04 20.31 11.53
N GLY A 146 0.24 20.49 11.89
CA GLY A 146 1.15 21.46 11.30
C GLY A 146 0.86 22.91 11.69
N VAL A 147 -0.02 23.14 12.68
CA VAL A 147 -0.44 24.48 13.13
C VAL A 147 -0.21 24.63 14.63
N VAL A 148 -0.66 23.67 15.44
CA VAL A 148 -0.46 23.63 16.88
C VAL A 148 0.79 22.83 17.19
N TRP A 149 1.75 23.46 17.85
CA TRP A 149 3.06 22.89 18.15
C TRP A 149 3.20 22.53 19.62
N SER A 150 3.87 21.42 19.91
CA SER A 150 4.20 21.01 21.26
C SER A 150 5.19 21.97 21.93
N THR A 151 5.42 21.82 23.23
CA THR A 151 6.59 22.44 23.86
C THR A 151 7.88 21.80 23.31
N VAL A 152 8.95 22.60 23.26
CA VAL A 152 10.29 22.12 22.87
C VAL A 152 10.82 21.17 23.93
N LYS A 153 11.38 20.04 23.51
CA LYS A 153 12.02 19.05 24.38
C LYS A 153 13.48 18.81 23.97
N PRO A 154 14.40 18.63 24.94
CA PRO A 154 15.75 18.20 24.63
C PRO A 154 15.78 16.72 24.20
N ILE A 155 16.74 16.38 23.35
CA ILE A 155 17.14 14.99 23.08
C ILE A 155 18.53 14.81 23.70
N ASN A 156 18.62 13.93 24.69
CA ASN A 156 19.86 13.70 25.42
C ASN A 156 20.88 13.02 24.51
N THR A 157 21.96 13.74 24.22
CA THR A 157 23.08 13.35 23.37
C THR A 157 24.36 13.64 24.14
N VAL A 158 25.40 12.82 23.94
CA VAL A 158 26.72 13.03 24.55
C VAL A 158 27.48 14.07 23.73
N HIS A 159 27.38 13.94 22.40
CA HIS A 159 28.08 14.80 21.45
C HIS A 159 27.19 15.94 20.93
N THR A 160 27.82 17.01 20.46
CA THR A 160 27.08 18.12 19.82
C THR A 160 26.50 17.70 18.47
N ALA A 161 25.32 18.22 18.13
CA ALA A 161 24.52 17.73 17.00
C ALA A 161 24.19 18.82 15.95
N LEU A 162 25.12 19.75 15.71
CA LEU A 162 24.91 20.89 14.80
C LEU A 162 24.46 20.46 13.40
N ASN A 163 24.99 19.34 12.91
CA ASN A 163 24.46 18.66 11.73
C ASN A 163 23.64 17.45 12.17
N ASN A 164 22.31 17.59 12.19
CA ASN A 164 21.36 16.52 12.51
C ASN A 164 20.28 16.39 11.43
N LYS A 165 19.80 15.16 11.22
CA LYS A 165 18.75 14.82 10.25
C LYS A 165 17.87 13.68 10.79
N PRO A 166 16.55 13.89 10.97
CA PRO A 166 15.61 12.84 11.31
C PRO A 166 15.24 12.03 10.05
N ILE A 167 15.09 10.72 10.18
CA ILE A 167 14.67 9.83 9.09
C ILE A 167 13.94 8.63 9.67
N VAL A 168 12.87 8.17 9.02
CA VAL A 168 12.13 6.97 9.44
C VAL A 168 12.66 5.75 8.70
N TYR A 169 13.03 4.71 9.43
CA TYR A 169 13.48 3.44 8.85
C TYR A 169 13.04 2.27 9.73
N ASN A 170 12.53 1.20 9.12
CA ASN A 170 12.07 -0.02 9.82
C ASN A 170 11.15 0.25 11.02
N GLY A 171 10.19 1.17 10.85
CA GLY A 171 9.20 1.51 11.89
C GLY A 171 9.73 2.37 13.03
N LYS A 172 10.99 2.81 12.98
CA LYS A 172 11.62 3.68 13.99
C LYS A 172 11.98 5.03 13.41
N LEU A 173 11.93 6.05 14.25
CA LEU A 173 12.49 7.37 13.93
C LEU A 173 13.94 7.41 14.37
N PHE A 174 14.86 7.58 13.42
CA PHE A 174 16.27 7.86 13.67
C PHE A 174 16.49 9.37 13.63
N VAL A 175 17.42 9.87 14.46
CA VAL A 175 18.10 11.14 14.22
C VAL A 175 19.58 10.84 14.10
N LEU A 176 20.11 10.98 12.90
CA LEU A 176 21.55 10.86 12.64
C LEU A 176 22.18 12.24 12.78
N TYR A 177 23.36 12.29 13.38
CA TYR A 177 24.08 13.55 13.55
C TYR A 177 25.59 13.37 13.66
N SER A 178 26.32 14.46 13.46
CA SER A 178 27.76 14.53 13.63
C SER A 178 28.16 15.83 14.33
N GLU A 179 29.25 15.78 15.08
CA GLU A 179 29.89 16.99 15.60
C GLU A 179 30.47 17.81 14.45
N ASN A 180 30.61 19.12 14.68
CA ASN A 180 31.31 19.97 13.75
C ASN A 180 32.79 19.58 13.71
N ALA A 181 33.32 19.26 12.52
CA ALA A 181 34.64 18.69 12.32
C ALA A 181 34.90 17.39 13.14
N GLY A 182 33.83 16.64 13.47
CA GLY A 182 33.93 15.31 14.06
C GLY A 182 34.31 14.24 13.03
N LYS A 183 34.82 13.09 13.49
CA LYS A 183 35.14 11.94 12.62
C LYS A 183 34.09 10.82 12.67
N ALA A 184 33.00 11.02 13.40
CA ALA A 184 32.00 10.01 13.67
C ALA A 184 30.60 10.50 13.35
N VAL A 185 29.75 9.55 13.01
CA VAL A 185 28.31 9.71 12.89
C VAL A 185 27.66 8.98 14.05
N TYR A 186 26.77 9.66 14.74
CA TYR A 186 26.01 9.14 15.86
C TYR A 186 24.54 9.05 15.48
N SER A 187 23.80 8.26 16.24
CA SER A 187 22.36 8.13 16.09
C SER A 187 21.66 8.01 17.44
N VAL A 188 20.44 8.53 17.49
CA VAL A 188 19.45 8.23 18.53
C VAL A 188 18.18 7.78 17.84
N THR A 189 17.45 6.84 18.44
CA THR A 189 16.22 6.30 17.84
C THR A 189 15.04 6.45 18.78
N SER A 190 13.84 6.51 18.23
CA SER A 190 12.58 6.54 18.99
C SER A 190 11.53 5.65 18.34
N ASP A 191 10.77 4.94 19.17
CA ASP A 191 9.64 4.10 18.74
C ASP A 191 8.30 4.88 18.76
N ASP A 192 8.24 6.04 19.44
CA ASP A 192 7.04 6.86 19.63
C ASP A 192 7.22 8.35 19.22
N GLY A 193 8.44 8.76 18.87
CA GLY A 193 8.82 10.13 18.54
C GLY A 193 8.96 11.07 19.74
N LEU A 194 8.85 10.54 20.97
CA LEU A 194 8.85 11.31 22.22
C LEU A 194 9.95 10.85 23.18
N VAL A 195 10.13 9.55 23.31
CA VAL A 195 11.15 8.92 24.14
C VAL A 195 12.29 8.44 23.24
N TRP A 196 13.50 8.83 23.60
CA TRP A 196 14.69 8.58 22.79
C TRP A 196 15.62 7.59 23.48
N ASN A 197 16.14 6.65 22.70
CA ASN A 197 17.18 5.74 23.14
C ASN A 197 18.49 6.49 23.39
N ARG A 198 19.40 5.84 24.12
CA ARG A 198 20.76 6.34 24.30
C ARG A 198 21.45 6.47 22.94
N GLU A 199 22.36 7.44 22.87
CA GLU A 199 23.24 7.64 21.73
C GLU A 199 23.98 6.34 21.38
N ASN A 200 24.02 6.05 20.08
CA ASN A 200 24.77 4.96 19.50
C ASN A 200 25.74 5.51 18.43
N LEU A 201 26.98 5.00 18.43
CA LEU A 201 27.93 5.24 17.35
C LEU A 201 27.46 4.50 16.10
N ALA A 202 27.05 5.24 15.07
CA ALA A 202 26.66 4.65 13.79
C ALA A 202 27.90 4.14 13.05
N PHE A 203 28.86 5.02 12.79
CA PHE A 203 30.17 4.65 12.24
C PHE A 203 31.20 5.75 12.49
N GLN A 204 32.47 5.39 12.34
CA GLN A 204 33.60 6.30 12.50
C GLN A 204 34.57 6.20 11.32
N GLU A 205 35.11 7.33 10.92
CA GLU A 205 36.12 7.47 9.88
C GLU A 205 37.50 7.77 10.50
N SER A 206 38.57 7.30 9.84
CA SER A 206 39.94 7.42 10.36
C SER A 206 40.70 8.62 9.78
N ALA A 207 40.45 8.94 8.51
CA ALA A 207 41.24 9.91 7.74
C ALA A 207 40.87 11.37 8.09
N ASP A 208 39.70 11.83 7.67
CA ASP A 208 39.33 13.24 7.66
C ASP A 208 38.04 13.53 8.47
N PRO A 209 37.89 14.75 9.02
CA PRO A 209 36.64 15.21 9.60
C PRO A 209 35.47 15.20 8.60
N ILE A 210 34.31 14.80 9.09
CA ILE A 210 33.03 14.87 8.37
C ILE A 210 32.55 16.32 8.39
N LEU A 211 32.37 16.88 7.21
CA LEU A 211 31.86 18.23 7.00
C LEU A 211 30.31 18.25 7.03
N THR A 212 29.68 17.26 6.38
CA THR A 212 28.22 17.18 6.28
C THR A 212 27.78 15.74 6.02
N MET A 213 26.49 15.50 6.28
CA MET A 213 25.83 14.20 6.23
C MET A 213 24.36 14.39 5.84
N VAL A 214 23.89 13.53 4.95
CA VAL A 214 22.51 13.52 4.47
C VAL A 214 22.01 12.07 4.41
N PRO A 215 21.06 11.69 5.28
CA PRO A 215 20.43 10.39 5.21
C PRO A 215 19.22 10.40 4.25
N VAL A 216 18.94 9.25 3.62
CA VAL A 216 17.72 8.99 2.85
C VAL A 216 17.45 7.49 2.84
N VAL A 217 16.18 7.09 2.89
CA VAL A 217 15.83 5.68 2.67
C VAL A 217 15.60 5.48 1.17
N TYR A 218 16.37 4.58 0.59
CA TYR A 218 16.38 4.31 -0.84
C TYR A 218 16.63 2.83 -1.09
N ASN A 219 15.80 2.22 -1.96
CA ASN A 219 15.90 0.81 -2.32
C ASN A 219 15.93 -0.11 -1.08
N GLY A 220 15.07 0.19 -0.10
CA GLY A 220 14.89 -0.60 1.12
C GLY A 220 16.00 -0.49 2.17
N GLN A 221 16.99 0.38 1.96
CA GLN A 221 18.11 0.60 2.89
C GLN A 221 18.14 2.06 3.35
N LEU A 222 18.63 2.29 4.57
CA LEU A 222 18.96 3.63 5.03
C LEU A 222 20.36 3.99 4.50
N TRP A 223 20.41 4.93 3.55
CA TRP A 223 21.66 5.47 3.03
C TRP A 223 22.06 6.69 3.84
N THR A 224 23.35 6.79 4.16
CA THR A 224 23.97 7.98 4.70
C THR A 224 25.05 8.43 3.75
N TYR A 225 24.78 9.52 3.02
CA TYR A 225 25.76 10.22 2.21
C TYR A 225 26.49 11.23 3.08
N TYR A 226 27.81 11.32 2.95
CA TYR A 226 28.62 12.24 3.74
C TYR A 226 29.83 12.71 2.96
N ALA A 227 30.35 13.86 3.37
CA ALA A 227 31.52 14.45 2.74
C ALA A 227 32.53 14.90 3.77
N PHE A 228 33.81 14.78 3.40
CA PHE A 228 34.91 15.27 4.20
C PHE A 228 35.24 16.72 3.87
N GLU A 229 35.99 17.35 4.78
CA GLU A 229 36.55 18.69 4.57
C GLU A 229 37.42 18.82 3.32
N ASN A 230 38.07 17.75 2.86
CA ASN A 230 38.84 17.77 1.61
C ASN A 230 37.96 17.65 0.35
N GLY A 231 36.63 17.54 0.51
CA GLY A 231 35.67 17.43 -0.58
C GLY A 231 35.42 16.01 -1.08
N ALA A 232 36.12 14.99 -0.56
CA ALA A 232 35.82 13.60 -0.87
C ALA A 232 34.45 13.19 -0.30
N MET A 233 33.64 12.50 -1.10
CA MET A 233 32.27 12.12 -0.75
C MET A 233 32.09 10.61 -0.77
N PHE A 234 31.30 10.13 0.18
CA PHE A 234 31.09 8.71 0.40
C PHE A 234 29.63 8.42 0.78
N ALA A 235 29.28 7.14 0.69
CA ALA A 235 28.06 6.58 1.24
C ALA A 235 28.37 5.38 2.13
N ARG A 236 27.49 5.16 3.11
CA ARG A 236 27.29 3.88 3.78
C ARG A 236 25.81 3.57 3.81
N THR A 237 25.48 2.28 3.77
CA THR A 237 24.12 1.79 3.91
C THR A 237 23.96 1.12 5.27
N TYR A 238 22.79 1.28 5.86
CA TYR A 238 22.34 0.56 7.03
C TYR A 238 21.20 -0.37 6.60
N ASP A 239 21.43 -1.67 6.77
CA ASP A 239 20.51 -2.70 6.31
C ASP A 239 19.42 -3.03 7.35
N ARG A 240 18.51 -3.93 6.97
CA ARG A 240 17.42 -4.37 7.86
C ARG A 240 17.89 -5.24 9.02
N ALA A 241 19.06 -5.86 8.91
CA ALA A 241 19.71 -6.58 10.01
C ALA A 241 20.36 -5.64 11.04
N GLY A 242 20.27 -4.33 10.81
CA GLY A 242 20.79 -3.31 11.71
C GLY A 242 22.30 -3.15 11.62
N GLN A 243 22.89 -3.42 10.46
CA GLN A 243 24.33 -3.35 10.24
C GLN A 243 24.71 -2.24 9.26
N TRP A 244 25.76 -1.49 9.59
CA TRP A 244 26.37 -0.53 8.67
C TRP A 244 27.33 -1.23 7.71
N GLY A 245 27.10 -1.01 6.42
CA GLY A 245 27.96 -1.48 5.34
C GLY A 245 29.30 -0.75 5.26
N ALA A 246 30.14 -1.24 4.35
CA ALA A 246 31.43 -0.64 4.04
C ALA A 246 31.26 0.76 3.42
N ARG A 247 32.29 1.59 3.57
CA ARG A 247 32.40 2.90 2.92
C ARG A 247 32.49 2.73 1.41
N GLN A 248 31.66 3.46 0.67
CA GLN A 248 31.59 3.46 -0.79
C GLN A 248 31.83 4.87 -1.32
N ALA A 249 32.68 5.04 -2.34
CA ALA A 249 32.96 6.35 -2.91
C ALA A 249 31.83 6.80 -3.85
N LEU A 250 31.53 8.11 -3.84
CA LEU A 250 30.61 8.70 -4.80
C LEU A 250 31.35 9.21 -6.03
N THR A 251 30.70 9.17 -7.19
CA THR A 251 31.23 9.75 -8.44
C THR A 251 30.19 10.63 -9.12
N GLY A 252 30.65 11.60 -9.94
CA GLY A 252 29.78 12.45 -10.76
C GLY A 252 29.24 13.72 -10.08
N ILE A 253 29.43 13.87 -8.77
CA ILE A 253 29.22 15.14 -8.06
C ILE A 253 30.51 15.96 -8.14
N ASN A 254 30.61 16.82 -9.17
CA ASN A 254 31.81 17.63 -9.40
C ASN A 254 31.94 18.74 -8.36
N SER A 255 33.09 18.81 -7.69
CA SER A 255 33.44 19.83 -6.70
C SER A 255 33.70 21.21 -7.35
N GLN A 256 32.66 21.93 -7.75
CA GLN A 256 32.82 23.34 -8.13
C GLN A 256 32.61 24.24 -6.91
N GLY A 257 33.71 24.60 -6.23
CA GLY A 257 33.72 25.51 -5.08
C GLY A 257 34.23 24.88 -3.78
N PRO A 258 34.43 25.64 -2.69
CA PRO A 258 35.09 25.14 -1.49
C PRO A 258 34.28 24.00 -0.86
N ARG A 259 34.81 22.79 -1.05
CA ARG A 259 34.62 21.54 -0.28
C ARG A 259 33.22 20.91 -0.38
N GLY A 260 33.12 19.84 -1.17
CA GLY A 260 31.99 18.89 -1.32
C GLY A 260 30.83 18.92 -0.32
N PHE A 261 30.05 19.99 -0.28
CA PHE A 261 29.03 20.20 0.74
C PHE A 261 27.69 19.63 0.26
N LEU A 262 27.28 18.46 0.80
CA LEU A 262 25.96 17.86 0.63
C LEU A 262 24.94 18.50 1.58
N ASN A 263 23.72 18.81 1.09
CA ASN A 263 22.73 19.56 1.88
C ASN A 263 21.50 18.72 2.25
N SER A 264 20.89 18.07 1.26
CA SER A 264 19.58 17.42 1.37
C SER A 264 19.46 16.31 0.31
N ALA A 265 18.67 15.28 0.59
CA ALA A 265 18.39 14.19 -0.32
C ALA A 265 16.90 13.81 -0.25
N THR A 266 16.38 13.31 -1.35
CA THR A 266 15.01 12.78 -1.45
C THR A 266 14.95 11.71 -2.54
N MET A 267 13.82 11.03 -2.68
CA MET A 267 13.63 10.00 -3.71
C MET A 267 12.24 10.08 -4.33
N ILE A 268 12.14 9.67 -5.59
CA ILE A 268 10.89 9.40 -6.30
C ILE A 268 11.04 8.08 -7.03
N GLY A 269 10.15 7.12 -6.77
CA GLY A 269 10.27 5.75 -7.26
C GLY A 269 11.66 5.17 -7.03
N GLU A 270 12.33 4.75 -8.11
CA GLU A 270 13.65 4.11 -8.07
C GLU A 270 14.83 5.10 -8.21
N ARG A 271 14.56 6.41 -8.16
CA ARG A 271 15.57 7.45 -8.32
C ARG A 271 15.77 8.24 -7.03
N VAL A 272 17.03 8.47 -6.68
CA VAL A 272 17.42 9.32 -5.55
C VAL A 272 18.01 10.63 -6.08
N PHE A 273 17.71 11.73 -5.39
CA PHE A 273 18.21 13.07 -5.65
C PHE A 273 19.02 13.55 -4.46
N ILE A 274 20.09 14.29 -4.73
CA ILE A 274 20.91 14.93 -3.70
C ILE A 274 21.29 16.34 -4.15
N SER A 275 21.29 17.28 -3.22
CA SER A 275 21.77 18.63 -3.45
C SER A 275 23.15 18.84 -2.86
N SER A 276 23.99 19.57 -3.60
CA SER A 276 25.28 20.06 -3.15
C SER A 276 25.45 21.51 -3.57
N SER A 277 25.64 22.41 -2.59
CA SER A 277 25.51 23.86 -2.81
C SER A 277 24.17 24.16 -3.52
N SER A 278 24.15 24.92 -4.62
CA SER A 278 22.93 25.21 -5.40
C SER A 278 22.70 24.26 -6.59
N ASN A 279 23.44 23.15 -6.64
CA ASN A 279 23.31 22.12 -7.68
C ASN A 279 22.56 20.91 -7.12
N THR A 280 21.77 20.27 -7.96
CA THR A 280 21.09 19.02 -7.66
C THR A 280 21.54 17.96 -8.65
N PHE A 281 21.70 16.74 -8.15
CA PHE A 281 22.11 15.56 -8.88
C PHE A 281 21.10 14.45 -8.68
N TYR A 282 21.04 13.50 -9.61
CA TYR A 282 20.24 12.30 -9.48
C TYR A 282 21.07 11.04 -9.69
N SER A 283 20.62 9.93 -9.11
CA SER A 283 21.20 8.60 -9.28
C SER A 283 20.11 7.53 -9.32
N ASN A 284 20.37 6.46 -10.08
CA ASN A 284 19.52 5.26 -10.14
C ASN A 284 20.17 4.07 -9.40
N ASP A 285 21.33 4.26 -8.77
CA ASP A 285 22.03 3.24 -7.99
C ASP A 285 22.56 3.75 -6.63
N GLY A 286 22.46 5.05 -6.37
CA GLY A 286 22.93 5.72 -5.17
C GLY A 286 24.42 6.09 -5.18
N LEU A 287 25.22 5.65 -6.14
CA LEU A 287 26.69 5.81 -6.14
C LEU A 287 27.20 6.65 -7.30
N HIS A 288 26.59 6.51 -8.48
CA HIS A 288 26.95 7.26 -9.68
C HIS A 288 25.92 8.35 -9.92
N TRP A 289 26.37 9.61 -9.89
CA TRP A 289 25.50 10.78 -9.91
C TRP A 289 25.62 11.54 -11.22
N ASN A 290 24.49 12.02 -11.71
CA ASN A 290 24.41 12.88 -12.89
C ASN A 290 23.87 14.25 -12.48
N ALA A 291 24.38 15.31 -13.09
CA ALA A 291 23.85 16.65 -12.86
C ALA A 291 22.38 16.70 -13.32
N TYR A 292 21.50 17.22 -12.46
CA TYR A 292 20.08 17.35 -12.73
C TYR A 292 19.70 18.80 -13.00
N PHE A 293 20.01 19.68 -12.05
CA PHE A 293 19.61 21.08 -12.07
C PHE A 293 20.66 21.94 -11.37
N SER A 294 20.81 23.18 -11.82
CA SER A 294 21.68 24.17 -11.18
C SER A 294 20.99 25.52 -11.16
N LYS A 295 20.96 26.16 -10.00
CA LYS A 295 20.52 27.55 -9.87
C LYS A 295 21.72 28.46 -9.62
N ARG A 296 21.85 29.53 -10.41
CA ARG A 296 22.82 30.60 -10.19
C ARG A 296 22.09 31.92 -10.00
N PHE A 297 22.43 32.65 -8.94
CA PHE A 297 21.96 34.01 -8.74
C PHE A 297 23.08 35.02 -9.08
N PRO A 298 22.72 36.23 -9.55
CA PRO A 298 23.69 37.30 -9.77
C PRO A 298 24.55 37.55 -8.52
N GLY A 299 25.87 37.72 -8.71
CA GLY A 299 26.82 37.99 -7.64
C GLY A 299 27.31 36.78 -6.83
N ASN A 300 27.21 35.53 -7.36
CA ASN A 300 27.66 34.29 -6.71
C ASN A 300 27.02 34.02 -5.33
N SER A 301 25.78 34.48 -5.14
CA SER A 301 25.03 34.40 -3.88
C SER A 301 24.13 33.16 -3.77
N ALA A 302 24.44 32.06 -4.47
CA ALA A 302 23.60 30.86 -4.46
C ALA A 302 23.93 29.96 -3.26
N TYR A 303 22.93 29.79 -2.39
CA TYR A 303 23.04 29.06 -1.13
C TYR A 303 22.63 27.58 -1.28
N PRO A 304 23.06 26.72 -0.33
CA PRO A 304 22.64 25.34 -0.24
C PRO A 304 21.14 25.10 -0.42
N SER A 305 20.76 24.32 -1.44
CA SER A 305 19.36 23.99 -1.74
C SER A 305 18.82 22.86 -0.85
N GLY A 306 17.59 23.04 -0.37
CA GLY A 306 16.78 21.98 0.23
C GLY A 306 16.00 21.20 -0.83
N LEU A 307 15.78 19.90 -0.60
CA LEU A 307 14.98 19.04 -1.46
C LEU A 307 13.72 18.55 -0.73
N GLY A 308 12.66 18.31 -1.48
CA GLY A 308 11.44 17.63 -1.03
C GLY A 308 10.64 17.09 -2.20
N VAL A 309 9.51 16.44 -1.91
CA VAL A 309 8.62 15.84 -2.92
C VAL A 309 7.19 16.25 -2.64
N SER A 310 6.49 16.68 -3.70
CA SER A 310 5.03 16.81 -3.68
C SER A 310 4.39 15.49 -4.04
N TYR A 311 3.56 14.98 -3.13
CA TYR A 311 2.69 13.82 -3.38
C TYR A 311 1.27 14.23 -3.73
N ALA A 312 1.00 15.51 -4.00
CA ALA A 312 -0.34 15.96 -4.35
C ALA A 312 -0.85 15.26 -5.63
N ILE A 313 -2.09 14.77 -5.59
CA ILE A 313 -2.76 14.26 -6.78
C ILE A 313 -3.26 15.42 -7.65
N THR A 314 -3.01 15.33 -8.96
CA THR A 314 -3.29 16.39 -9.92
C THR A 314 -4.22 15.92 -11.03
N ALA A 315 -4.79 16.85 -11.79
CA ALA A 315 -5.57 16.51 -12.99
C ALA A 315 -4.72 15.75 -14.02
N ASN A 316 -3.41 15.98 -14.03
CA ASN A 316 -2.49 15.31 -14.94
C ASN A 316 -2.41 13.81 -14.64
N ASP A 317 -2.43 13.41 -13.37
CA ASP A 317 -2.43 11.98 -12.98
C ASP A 317 -3.61 11.21 -13.58
N LEU A 318 -4.76 11.89 -13.72
CA LEU A 318 -6.00 11.30 -14.22
C LEU A 318 -6.08 11.25 -15.75
N THR A 319 -5.34 12.11 -16.44
CA THR A 319 -5.53 12.38 -17.88
C THR A 319 -4.29 12.14 -18.73
N THR A 320 -3.11 12.01 -18.13
CA THR A 320 -1.88 11.67 -18.86
C THR A 320 -1.96 10.24 -19.39
N ASN A 321 -1.45 10.07 -20.60
CA ASN A 321 -1.26 8.76 -21.19
C ASN A 321 -0.14 8.00 -20.48
N ASN A 322 -0.26 6.68 -20.45
CA ASN A 322 0.73 5.79 -19.83
C ASN A 322 0.96 6.04 -18.32
N PRO A 323 -0.10 6.14 -17.49
CA PRO A 323 0.10 6.25 -16.04
C PRO A 323 0.89 5.04 -15.53
N GLN A 324 2.03 5.30 -14.90
CA GLN A 324 2.89 4.24 -14.37
C GLN A 324 2.41 3.79 -13.00
N LEU A 325 2.51 2.49 -12.74
CA LEU A 325 2.37 1.96 -11.39
C LEU A 325 3.50 2.56 -10.52
N PRO A 326 3.19 3.22 -9.40
CA PRO A 326 4.22 3.82 -8.55
C PRO A 326 5.20 2.76 -8.02
N ALA A 327 6.49 2.89 -8.33
CA ALA A 327 7.49 1.85 -8.00
C ALA A 327 7.83 1.78 -6.50
N ASP A 328 7.91 2.93 -5.84
CA ASP A 328 8.18 3.03 -4.41
C ASP A 328 7.71 4.38 -3.87
N LEU A 329 7.80 4.55 -2.56
CA LEU A 329 7.43 5.74 -1.83
C LEU A 329 8.51 6.06 -0.79
N ALA A 330 8.76 7.34 -0.50
CA ALA A 330 9.68 7.70 0.58
C ALA A 330 9.15 7.23 1.95
N THR A 331 10.03 7.07 2.93
CA THR A 331 9.61 6.86 4.32
C THR A 331 9.34 8.20 5.01
N GLY A 332 8.64 8.13 6.16
CA GLY A 332 8.35 9.32 6.95
C GLY A 332 7.31 10.23 6.29
N LEU A 333 6.19 9.64 5.90
CA LEU A 333 5.06 10.31 5.26
C LEU A 333 3.78 10.22 6.11
N SER A 334 2.78 11.02 5.73
CA SER A 334 1.46 11.02 6.34
C SER A 334 0.51 10.06 5.64
N HIS A 335 -0.54 9.63 6.34
CA HIS A 335 -1.62 8.80 5.77
C HIS A 335 -2.24 9.36 4.48
N THR A 336 -2.34 10.68 4.35
CA THR A 336 -2.77 11.35 3.10
C THR A 336 -1.86 11.00 1.90
N ASP A 337 -0.54 10.89 2.12
CA ASP A 337 0.40 10.52 1.07
C ASP A 337 0.21 9.04 0.67
N TYR A 338 -0.01 8.14 1.65
CA TYR A 338 -0.35 6.73 1.36
C TYR A 338 -1.67 6.60 0.59
N ALA A 339 -2.67 7.41 0.92
CA ALA A 339 -3.95 7.40 0.21
C ALA A 339 -3.79 7.90 -1.24
N THR A 340 -2.88 8.84 -1.48
CA THR A 340 -2.54 9.30 -2.83
C THR A 340 -1.78 8.24 -3.62
N PHE A 341 -0.83 7.55 -2.99
CA PHE A 341 -0.16 6.38 -3.59
C PHE A 341 -1.16 5.28 -4.00
N ALA A 342 -2.16 5.01 -3.14
CA ALA A 342 -3.22 4.05 -3.44
C ALA A 342 -4.06 4.47 -4.65
N TRP A 343 -4.44 5.75 -4.74
CA TRP A 343 -5.14 6.29 -5.92
C TRP A 343 -4.30 6.19 -7.20
N ARG A 344 -3.01 6.52 -7.16
CA ARG A 344 -2.11 6.36 -8.31
C ARG A 344 -1.96 4.91 -8.75
N SER A 345 -1.92 3.97 -7.80
CA SER A 345 -1.95 2.55 -8.10
C SER A 345 -3.24 2.14 -8.79
N PHE A 346 -4.40 2.61 -8.32
CA PHE A 346 -5.70 2.38 -8.96
C PHE A 346 -5.78 2.96 -10.37
N ILE A 347 -5.30 4.19 -10.56
CA ILE A 347 -5.25 4.88 -11.86
C ILE A 347 -4.42 4.08 -12.87
N ALA A 348 -3.21 3.65 -12.49
CA ALA A 348 -2.33 2.88 -13.36
C ALA A 348 -2.91 1.50 -13.70
N LEU A 349 -3.41 0.77 -12.71
CA LEU A 349 -3.97 -0.57 -12.88
C LEU A 349 -5.25 -0.57 -13.71
N ASN A 350 -6.05 0.49 -13.64
CA ASN A 350 -7.26 0.66 -14.43
C ASN A 350 -7.05 1.51 -15.69
N ASN A 351 -5.81 1.65 -16.17
CA ASN A 351 -5.55 2.00 -17.56
C ASN A 351 -5.78 0.76 -18.46
N ALA A 352 -6.00 0.97 -19.76
CA ALA A 352 -6.06 -0.13 -20.72
C ALA A 352 -4.72 -0.89 -20.78
N ALA A 353 -4.77 -2.21 -20.98
CA ALA A 353 -3.60 -3.01 -21.29
C ALA A 353 -3.12 -2.74 -22.72
N ASN A 354 -1.81 -2.82 -22.93
CA ASN A 354 -1.18 -2.64 -24.23
C ASN A 354 -1.56 -3.79 -25.19
N THR A 355 -1.70 -3.47 -26.48
CA THR A 355 -2.08 -4.42 -27.54
C THR A 355 -0.93 -4.59 -28.54
N PRO A 356 -0.85 -5.70 -29.29
CA PRO A 356 -1.75 -6.86 -29.27
C PRO A 356 -1.61 -7.74 -28.02
N LEU A 357 -2.73 -8.30 -27.57
CA LEU A 357 -2.77 -9.33 -26.54
C LEU A 357 -2.77 -10.72 -27.21
N PRO A 358 -2.18 -11.76 -26.57
CA PRO A 358 -1.61 -11.79 -25.22
C PRO A 358 -0.13 -11.33 -25.14
N ALA A 359 0.49 -10.93 -26.25
CA ALA A 359 1.92 -10.59 -26.29
C ALA A 359 2.32 -9.52 -25.26
N ASN A 360 1.45 -8.54 -25.02
CA ASN A 360 1.69 -7.41 -24.14
C ASN A 360 0.90 -7.47 -22.82
N ARG A 361 0.52 -8.67 -22.34
CA ARG A 361 -0.11 -8.82 -21.01
C ARG A 361 0.76 -8.18 -19.93
N GLY A 362 0.12 -7.59 -18.91
CA GLY A 362 0.82 -6.99 -17.77
C GLY A 362 1.57 -5.69 -18.10
N VAL A 363 1.41 -5.14 -19.31
CA VAL A 363 1.98 -3.87 -19.75
C VAL A 363 0.85 -2.87 -19.99
N GLY A 364 0.93 -1.68 -19.38
CA GLY A 364 -0.05 -0.61 -19.58
C GLY A 364 0.04 -0.03 -21.00
N ASN A 365 -1.10 0.38 -21.56
CA ASN A 365 -1.15 0.96 -22.90
C ASN A 365 -0.53 2.38 -22.88
N PRO A 366 0.57 2.61 -23.62
CA PRO A 366 1.24 3.91 -23.61
C PRO A 366 0.44 5.02 -24.31
N GLY A 367 -0.56 4.68 -25.12
CA GLY A 367 -1.44 5.61 -25.82
C GLY A 367 -2.79 5.86 -25.13
N SER A 368 -3.00 5.35 -23.92
CA SER A 368 -4.25 5.47 -23.16
C SER A 368 -4.01 6.10 -21.79
N SER A 369 -5.00 6.83 -21.30
CA SER A 369 -5.07 7.36 -19.94
C SER A 369 -6.12 6.63 -19.09
N PHE A 370 -6.13 6.90 -17.79
CA PHE A 370 -7.21 6.48 -16.89
C PHE A 370 -8.56 7.12 -17.25
N ALA A 371 -8.57 8.36 -17.72
CA ALA A 371 -9.78 8.99 -18.23
C ALA A 371 -10.37 8.21 -19.42
N ASP A 372 -9.53 7.74 -20.35
CA ASP A 372 -9.97 7.02 -21.55
C ASP A 372 -10.62 5.67 -21.22
N SER A 373 -10.03 4.90 -20.30
CA SER A 373 -10.55 3.59 -19.91
C SER A 373 -11.92 3.66 -19.24
N GLY A 374 -12.28 4.80 -18.65
CA GLY A 374 -13.53 4.99 -17.94
C GLY A 374 -14.68 5.53 -18.80
N LYS A 375 -14.44 5.94 -20.04
CA LYS A 375 -15.46 6.60 -20.90
C LYS A 375 -16.66 5.72 -21.23
N LEU A 376 -16.49 4.40 -21.19
CA LEU A 376 -17.50 3.40 -21.46
C LEU A 376 -17.48 2.35 -20.34
N PRO A 377 -18.62 1.71 -20.03
CA PRO A 377 -18.68 0.59 -19.09
C PRO A 377 -17.69 -0.52 -19.42
N GLN A 378 -17.56 -0.86 -20.70
CA GLN A 378 -16.60 -1.83 -21.18
C GLN A 378 -15.57 -1.13 -22.07
N SER A 379 -14.30 -1.19 -21.68
CA SER A 379 -13.22 -0.65 -22.49
C SER A 379 -12.93 -1.51 -23.72
N SER A 380 -12.35 -0.91 -24.76
CA SER A 380 -12.00 -1.58 -26.02
C SER A 380 -10.89 -2.63 -25.88
N SER A 381 -10.09 -2.54 -24.82
CA SER A 381 -9.08 -3.51 -24.40
C SER A 381 -9.27 -3.75 -22.90
N PRO A 382 -9.00 -4.97 -22.37
CA PRO A 382 -9.00 -5.22 -20.93
C PRO A 382 -8.13 -4.21 -20.19
N LEU A 383 -8.47 -3.92 -18.93
CA LEU A 383 -7.62 -3.11 -18.05
C LEU A 383 -6.31 -3.85 -17.76
N LEU A 384 -5.27 -3.10 -17.42
CA LEU A 384 -3.94 -3.63 -17.13
C LEU A 384 -4.00 -4.79 -16.13
N TRP A 385 -4.65 -4.58 -14.98
CA TRP A 385 -4.74 -5.61 -13.95
C TRP A 385 -5.53 -6.85 -14.41
N GLN A 386 -6.53 -6.70 -15.28
CA GLN A 386 -7.30 -7.83 -15.80
C GLN A 386 -6.39 -8.78 -16.59
N THR A 387 -5.32 -8.26 -17.21
CA THR A 387 -4.37 -9.10 -17.95
C THR A 387 -3.33 -9.79 -17.08
N PHE A 388 -3.30 -9.55 -15.76
CA PHE A 388 -2.45 -10.29 -14.82
C PHE A 388 -2.82 -11.77 -14.75
N ALA A 389 -1.88 -12.59 -14.26
CA ALA A 389 -2.08 -14.02 -14.17
C ALA A 389 -3.16 -14.32 -13.14
N HIS A 390 -4.20 -15.05 -13.52
CA HIS A 390 -5.17 -15.59 -12.56
C HIS A 390 -4.48 -16.58 -11.62
N ARG A 391 -4.99 -16.79 -10.39
CA ARG A 391 -4.38 -17.71 -9.42
C ARG A 391 -4.12 -19.11 -9.99
N THR A 392 -5.00 -19.64 -10.85
CA THR A 392 -4.82 -20.93 -11.53
C THR A 392 -3.91 -20.89 -12.76
N GLU A 393 -3.58 -19.71 -13.27
CA GLU A 393 -2.51 -19.54 -14.25
C GLU A 393 -1.15 -19.47 -13.56
N LEU A 394 -1.11 -18.86 -12.37
CA LEU A 394 0.07 -18.80 -11.52
C LEU A 394 0.45 -20.20 -11.00
N PHE A 395 -0.54 -20.97 -10.55
CA PHE A 395 -0.34 -22.35 -10.07
C PHE A 395 -1.32 -23.31 -10.78
N PRO A 396 -1.00 -23.72 -12.01
CA PRO A 396 -1.87 -24.59 -12.82
C PRO A 396 -1.83 -26.03 -12.33
N ALA A 397 -2.90 -26.78 -12.61
CA ALA A 397 -2.98 -28.20 -12.32
C ALA A 397 -2.31 -29.02 -13.44
N VAL A 398 -1.02 -29.34 -13.27
CA VAL A 398 -0.16 -29.93 -14.31
C VAL A 398 0.58 -31.20 -13.86
N GLY A 399 -0.07 -32.08 -13.08
CA GLY A 399 0.55 -33.31 -12.60
C GLY A 399 1.75 -33.06 -11.67
N GLU A 400 2.79 -33.89 -11.76
CA GLU A 400 4.01 -33.73 -10.95
C GLU A 400 4.84 -32.51 -11.39
N ASN A 401 4.60 -31.39 -10.73
CA ASN A 401 5.50 -30.23 -10.72
C ASN A 401 6.08 -30.09 -9.31
N THR A 402 7.41 -30.15 -9.17
CA THR A 402 8.07 -30.16 -7.85
C THR A 402 7.87 -28.85 -7.08
N ALA A 403 7.76 -27.73 -7.80
CA ALA A 403 7.47 -26.42 -7.21
C ALA A 403 6.02 -25.96 -7.41
N GLY A 404 5.31 -26.51 -8.38
CA GLY A 404 3.92 -26.16 -8.70
C GLY A 404 3.71 -24.81 -9.38
N GLY A 405 4.79 -24.07 -9.71
CA GLY A 405 4.74 -22.78 -10.41
C GLY A 405 4.17 -22.84 -11.84
N PRO A 406 4.06 -21.70 -12.53
CA PRO A 406 3.44 -21.63 -13.83
C PRO A 406 4.30 -22.31 -14.92
N THR A 407 3.65 -23.03 -15.82
CA THR A 407 4.32 -23.84 -16.86
C THR A 407 4.36 -23.19 -18.24
N ARG A 408 3.71 -22.04 -18.40
CA ARG A 408 3.60 -21.33 -19.68
C ARG A 408 4.33 -19.99 -19.61
N PRO A 409 4.70 -19.39 -20.75
CA PRO A 409 5.12 -17.98 -20.76
C PRO A 409 3.97 -17.09 -20.29
N PHE A 410 4.27 -16.01 -19.56
CA PHE A 410 3.26 -15.06 -19.10
C PHE A 410 2.44 -14.46 -20.26
N ALA A 411 3.09 -14.20 -21.39
CA ALA A 411 2.49 -13.68 -22.63
C ALA A 411 1.68 -14.74 -23.41
N SER A 412 0.95 -15.60 -22.70
CA SER A 412 0.09 -16.65 -23.25
C SER A 412 -1.38 -16.31 -23.08
N ASN A 413 -2.22 -16.88 -23.96
CA ASN A 413 -3.68 -16.86 -23.78
C ASN A 413 -4.07 -17.47 -22.43
N PRO A 414 -5.12 -16.93 -21.78
CA PRO A 414 -5.59 -17.44 -20.51
C PRO A 414 -5.91 -18.93 -20.52
N GLN A 415 -5.66 -19.59 -19.39
CA GLN A 415 -6.01 -21.00 -19.20
C GLN A 415 -6.24 -21.31 -17.73
N TYR A 416 -7.39 -21.89 -17.46
CA TYR A 416 -7.82 -22.21 -16.10
C TYR A 416 -7.87 -23.72 -15.94
N THR A 417 -7.10 -24.22 -14.98
CA THR A 417 -6.99 -25.66 -14.68
C THR A 417 -7.11 -25.88 -13.19
N TYR A 418 -7.65 -27.04 -12.82
CA TYR A 418 -8.02 -27.40 -11.45
C TYR A 418 -7.67 -28.85 -11.20
N THR A 419 -7.08 -29.18 -10.06
CA THR A 419 -6.58 -30.54 -9.80
C THR A 419 -7.71 -31.57 -9.67
N GLY A 420 -8.90 -31.15 -9.26
CA GLY A 420 -10.10 -31.99 -9.25
C GLY A 420 -10.70 -32.27 -10.63
N PHE A 421 -10.24 -31.57 -11.67
CA PHE A 421 -10.78 -31.66 -13.04
C PHE A 421 -9.67 -31.90 -14.07
N SER A 422 -9.00 -33.04 -13.97
CA SER A 422 -7.88 -33.42 -14.86
C SER A 422 -8.21 -33.45 -16.35
N LYS A 423 -9.49 -33.64 -16.71
CA LYS A 423 -9.99 -33.58 -18.10
C LYS A 423 -10.45 -32.18 -18.53
N GLY A 424 -10.28 -31.18 -17.66
CA GLY A 424 -10.86 -29.85 -17.83
C GLY A 424 -12.33 -29.78 -17.41
N ILE A 425 -12.81 -28.56 -17.26
CA ILE A 425 -14.21 -28.25 -16.94
C ILE A 425 -14.99 -28.07 -18.25
N PRO A 426 -16.17 -28.71 -18.41
CA PRO A 426 -17.01 -28.50 -19.58
C PRO A 426 -17.42 -27.03 -19.76
N LEU A 427 -17.41 -26.55 -21.00
CA LEU A 427 -17.93 -25.24 -21.38
C LEU A 427 -19.40 -25.36 -21.77
N ALA A 428 -20.22 -24.40 -21.34
CA ALA A 428 -21.55 -24.20 -21.89
C ALA A 428 -21.47 -23.86 -23.39
N PRO A 429 -22.54 -24.11 -24.17
CA PRO A 429 -22.56 -23.78 -25.60
C PRO A 429 -22.19 -22.31 -25.85
N GLY A 430 -21.18 -22.08 -26.71
CA GLY A 430 -20.68 -20.74 -27.05
C GLY A 430 -19.73 -20.10 -26.03
N ALA A 431 -19.47 -20.76 -24.90
CA ALA A 431 -18.51 -20.26 -23.92
C ALA A 431 -17.05 -20.57 -24.30
N SER A 432 -16.13 -19.80 -23.72
CA SER A 432 -14.68 -19.84 -23.94
C SER A 432 -13.93 -19.52 -22.65
N PHE A 433 -12.76 -20.13 -22.49
CA PHE A 433 -11.79 -19.78 -21.44
C PHE A 433 -10.82 -18.66 -21.86
N ALA A 434 -10.99 -18.09 -23.05
CA ALA A 434 -10.11 -17.01 -23.54
C ALA A 434 -10.33 -15.65 -22.86
N HIS A 435 -11.35 -15.52 -22.01
CA HIS A 435 -11.60 -14.30 -21.24
C HIS A 435 -10.60 -14.16 -20.09
N TYR A 436 -10.15 -12.94 -19.84
CA TYR A 436 -9.12 -12.66 -18.84
C TYR A 436 -9.62 -12.73 -17.39
N ASN A 437 -10.90 -12.56 -17.13
CA ASN A 437 -11.47 -12.58 -15.79
C ASN A 437 -12.14 -13.93 -15.54
N ASN A 438 -11.76 -14.60 -14.46
CA ASN A 438 -12.24 -15.94 -14.12
C ASN A 438 -12.69 -15.95 -12.66
N LEU A 439 -14.01 -15.90 -12.45
CA LEU A 439 -14.62 -15.76 -11.14
C LEU A 439 -14.82 -17.14 -10.53
N ASP A 440 -13.76 -17.70 -9.95
CA ASP A 440 -13.74 -19.06 -9.41
C ASP A 440 -13.97 -19.15 -7.90
N GLU A 441 -14.25 -18.02 -7.26
CA GLU A 441 -14.61 -17.91 -5.86
C GLU A 441 -16.04 -17.34 -5.76
N ALA A 442 -16.99 -18.12 -5.24
CA ALA A 442 -18.37 -17.71 -4.99
C ALA A 442 -18.59 -17.31 -3.52
N THR A 443 -17.54 -17.44 -2.72
CA THR A 443 -17.50 -17.08 -1.31
C THR A 443 -16.30 -16.20 -1.03
N GLN A 444 -16.47 -15.32 -0.06
CA GLN A 444 -15.41 -14.54 0.51
C GLN A 444 -14.56 -15.47 1.39
N ILE A 445 -13.46 -15.98 0.83
CA ILE A 445 -12.49 -16.88 1.49
C ILE A 445 -13.17 -18.05 2.24
N GLY A 446 -14.26 -18.59 1.68
CA GLY A 446 -15.05 -19.67 2.29
C GLY A 446 -15.82 -19.30 3.56
N GLN A 447 -15.80 -18.03 3.98
CA GLN A 447 -16.46 -17.57 5.20
C GLN A 447 -17.92 -17.18 4.93
N ASN A 448 -18.19 -16.40 3.88
CA ASN A 448 -19.54 -15.88 3.60
C ASN A 448 -19.85 -15.86 2.10
N ALA A 449 -21.11 -16.04 1.75
CA ALA A 449 -21.64 -15.71 0.43
C ALA A 449 -22.42 -14.39 0.52
N ILE A 450 -22.14 -13.44 -0.37
CA ILE A 450 -22.69 -12.07 -0.33
C ILE A 450 -23.68 -11.90 -1.48
N PHE A 451 -24.83 -11.28 -1.19
CA PHE A 451 -25.93 -11.12 -2.14
C PHE A 451 -26.45 -9.68 -2.16
N PHE A 452 -26.63 -9.14 -3.36
CA PHE A 452 -27.44 -7.96 -3.62
C PHE A 452 -28.88 -8.36 -3.91
N PRO A 453 -29.85 -7.87 -3.11
CA PRO A 453 -31.26 -7.97 -3.45
C PRO A 453 -31.56 -7.53 -4.89
N VAL A 454 -32.25 -8.37 -5.66
CA VAL A 454 -32.78 -7.97 -6.98
C VAL A 454 -33.96 -6.99 -6.81
N ASN A 455 -34.70 -7.11 -5.70
CA ASN A 455 -35.76 -6.18 -5.29
C ASN A 455 -35.35 -5.43 -4.00
N PRO A 456 -34.39 -4.49 -4.07
CA PRO A 456 -33.85 -3.83 -2.90
C PRO A 456 -34.92 -3.04 -2.12
N PRO A 457 -34.80 -2.96 -0.78
CA PRO A 457 -33.73 -3.54 0.06
C PRO A 457 -34.03 -4.96 0.54
N ARG A 458 -35.00 -5.67 -0.05
CA ARG A 458 -35.55 -6.91 0.51
C ARG A 458 -34.87 -8.13 -0.08
N ALA A 459 -34.26 -8.94 0.77
CA ALA A 459 -33.76 -10.26 0.37
C ALA A 459 -34.88 -11.09 -0.28
N ALA A 460 -34.53 -11.85 -1.32
CA ALA A 460 -35.47 -12.69 -2.03
C ALA A 460 -36.09 -13.76 -1.13
N MET A 461 -37.36 -14.05 -1.37
CA MET A 461 -38.13 -15.07 -0.67
C MET A 461 -38.81 -16.02 -1.66
N ASN A 462 -39.01 -17.27 -1.24
CA ASN A 462 -39.88 -18.25 -1.87
C ASN A 462 -40.92 -18.71 -0.83
N GLY A 463 -42.15 -18.20 -0.92
CA GLY A 463 -43.13 -18.31 0.15
C GLY A 463 -42.66 -17.56 1.40
N SER A 464 -42.56 -18.26 2.52
CA SER A 464 -42.06 -17.73 3.81
C SER A 464 -40.57 -17.98 4.06
N ASN A 465 -39.87 -18.63 3.13
CA ASN A 465 -38.44 -18.93 3.25
C ASN A 465 -37.61 -17.92 2.48
N TYR A 466 -36.45 -17.55 3.01
CA TYR A 466 -35.45 -16.82 2.22
C TYR A 466 -34.93 -17.70 1.09
N ALA A 467 -34.64 -17.07 -0.05
CA ALA A 467 -34.10 -17.72 -1.24
C ALA A 467 -32.92 -16.91 -1.80
N PRO A 468 -31.75 -16.85 -1.10
CA PRO A 468 -30.63 -16.01 -1.51
C PRO A 468 -30.12 -16.27 -2.93
N SER A 469 -30.23 -17.51 -3.43
CA SER A 469 -29.86 -17.86 -4.81
C SER A 469 -30.71 -17.16 -5.89
N ASN A 470 -31.83 -16.51 -5.52
CA ASN A 470 -32.62 -15.68 -6.43
C ASN A 470 -32.18 -14.21 -6.44
N ASP A 471 -31.24 -13.85 -5.55
CA ASP A 471 -30.59 -12.54 -5.53
C ASP A 471 -29.23 -12.58 -6.24
N SER A 472 -28.68 -11.41 -6.52
CA SER A 472 -27.42 -11.29 -7.25
C SER A 472 -26.23 -11.59 -6.35
N GLN A 473 -25.57 -12.74 -6.54
CA GLN A 473 -24.38 -13.11 -5.78
C GLN A 473 -23.14 -12.35 -6.23
N ILE A 474 -22.32 -11.94 -5.26
CA ILE A 474 -20.98 -11.40 -5.51
C ILE A 474 -19.98 -12.55 -5.67
N LEU A 475 -19.19 -12.48 -6.74
CA LEU A 475 -18.14 -13.44 -7.05
C LEU A 475 -16.77 -12.76 -7.07
N PHE A 476 -15.72 -13.54 -6.88
CA PHE A 476 -14.36 -13.04 -6.70
C PHE A 476 -13.37 -13.74 -7.63
N GLU A 477 -12.25 -13.06 -7.84
CA GLU A 477 -11.05 -13.62 -8.45
C GLU A 477 -9.81 -13.02 -7.78
N ALA A 478 -8.69 -13.75 -7.85
CA ALA A 478 -7.39 -13.27 -7.42
C ALA A 478 -6.36 -13.39 -8.55
N LYS A 479 -5.53 -12.36 -8.69
CA LYS A 479 -4.54 -12.23 -9.77
C LYS A 479 -3.19 -11.76 -9.25
N ALA A 480 -2.14 -12.18 -9.91
CA ALA A 480 -0.75 -11.82 -9.60
C ALA A 480 -0.05 -11.24 -10.83
N ASN A 481 0.71 -10.17 -10.61
CA ASN A 481 1.41 -9.46 -11.68
C ASN A 481 2.60 -10.28 -12.25
N PRO A 482 3.23 -9.80 -13.36
CA PRO A 482 4.37 -10.50 -13.98
C PRO A 482 5.55 -10.76 -13.03
N VAL A 483 5.75 -9.89 -12.02
CA VAL A 483 6.83 -10.00 -11.04
C VAL A 483 6.66 -11.25 -10.17
N ILE A 484 5.46 -11.47 -9.62
CA ILE A 484 5.15 -12.68 -8.86
C ILE A 484 5.17 -13.92 -9.76
N TYR A 485 4.68 -13.80 -11.01
CA TYR A 485 4.71 -14.89 -11.98
C TYR A 485 6.13 -15.39 -12.27
N ALA A 486 7.06 -14.47 -12.53
CA ALA A 486 8.46 -14.79 -12.76
C ALA A 486 9.12 -15.41 -11.52
N TYR A 487 8.80 -14.89 -10.32
CA TYR A 487 9.26 -15.48 -9.07
C TYR A 487 8.76 -16.93 -8.93
N ALA A 488 7.45 -17.17 -9.08
CA ALA A 488 6.85 -18.49 -8.97
C ALA A 488 7.43 -19.47 -10.01
N GLN A 489 7.69 -19.00 -11.24
CA GLN A 489 8.31 -19.80 -12.30
C GLN A 489 9.75 -20.21 -11.97
N SER A 490 10.47 -19.38 -11.20
CA SER A 490 11.86 -19.64 -10.84
C SER A 490 12.03 -20.67 -9.72
N LEU A 491 10.96 -21.02 -9.00
CA LEU A 491 11.00 -21.99 -7.91
C LEU A 491 11.24 -23.40 -8.48
N SER A 492 12.27 -24.08 -7.97
CA SER A 492 12.51 -25.51 -8.25
C SER A 492 11.88 -26.43 -7.19
N SER A 493 11.63 -25.87 -6.00
CA SER A 493 10.97 -26.50 -4.85
C SER A 493 10.32 -25.41 -4.00
N TYR A 494 9.38 -25.79 -3.13
CA TYR A 494 8.82 -24.87 -2.15
C TYR A 494 9.91 -24.43 -1.14
N PRO A 495 10.21 -23.13 -1.00
CA PRO A 495 11.24 -22.65 -0.07
C PRO A 495 10.73 -22.69 1.38
N GLU A 496 11.63 -22.60 2.36
CA GLU A 496 11.24 -22.54 3.77
C GLU A 496 10.33 -21.34 4.07
N HIS A 497 10.59 -20.21 3.42
CA HIS A 497 9.79 -19.00 3.48
C HIS A 497 9.77 -18.33 2.10
N ILE A 498 8.61 -17.79 1.71
CA ILE A 498 8.43 -17.04 0.48
C ILE A 498 8.84 -15.59 0.71
N VAL A 499 9.80 -15.11 -0.09
CA VAL A 499 10.20 -13.71 -0.14
C VAL A 499 9.89 -13.16 -1.52
N LEU A 500 8.75 -12.48 -1.64
CA LEU A 500 8.38 -11.87 -2.90
C LEU A 500 9.33 -10.71 -3.25
N PRO A 501 9.74 -10.55 -4.51
CA PRO A 501 10.59 -9.44 -4.95
C PRO A 501 9.86 -8.09 -4.88
N ASP A 502 10.60 -6.98 -4.87
CA ASP A 502 10.01 -5.64 -4.95
C ASP A 502 9.24 -5.48 -6.27
N GLY A 503 8.14 -4.73 -6.25
CA GLY A 503 7.19 -4.65 -7.36
C GLY A 503 6.23 -5.84 -7.44
N ALA A 504 6.28 -6.80 -6.52
CA ALA A 504 5.26 -7.84 -6.40
C ALA A 504 3.90 -7.21 -6.09
N LEU A 505 2.90 -7.55 -6.89
CA LEU A 505 1.55 -7.00 -6.75
C LEU A 505 0.49 -8.07 -7.00
N GLU A 506 -0.46 -8.14 -6.07
CA GLU A 506 -1.67 -8.96 -6.17
C GLU A 506 -2.93 -8.08 -6.22
N VAL A 507 -3.93 -8.58 -6.93
CA VAL A 507 -5.25 -7.97 -7.01
C VAL A 507 -6.30 -9.00 -6.64
N LYS A 508 -7.23 -8.64 -5.75
CA LYS A 508 -8.49 -9.37 -5.55
C LYS A 508 -9.66 -8.49 -5.96
N ALA A 509 -10.50 -8.98 -6.87
CA ALA A 509 -11.63 -8.23 -7.39
C ALA A 509 -12.95 -8.88 -6.96
N ALA A 510 -13.98 -8.07 -6.76
CA ALA A 510 -15.34 -8.52 -6.50
C ALA A 510 -16.29 -7.99 -7.58
N TRP A 511 -17.21 -8.85 -8.02
CA TRP A 511 -18.01 -8.64 -9.20
C TRP A 511 -19.49 -8.98 -8.95
N ARG A 512 -20.39 -8.16 -9.49
CA ARG A 512 -21.84 -8.34 -9.45
C ARG A 512 -22.36 -8.65 -10.84
N LYS A 513 -23.30 -9.58 -10.98
CA LYS A 513 -23.89 -9.92 -12.29
C LYS A 513 -24.60 -8.72 -12.90
N LEU A 514 -24.25 -8.35 -14.14
CA LEU A 514 -24.76 -7.14 -14.79
C LEU A 514 -26.27 -7.19 -15.07
N ALA A 515 -26.78 -8.38 -15.39
CA ALA A 515 -28.20 -8.58 -15.68
C ALA A 515 -29.10 -8.19 -14.50
N ASP A 516 -28.60 -8.34 -13.28
CA ASP A 516 -29.32 -8.06 -12.02
C ASP A 516 -29.21 -6.60 -11.58
N ILE A 517 -28.53 -5.76 -12.37
CA ILE A 517 -28.46 -4.31 -12.18
C ILE A 517 -29.52 -3.66 -13.08
N PRO A 518 -30.37 -2.75 -12.56
CA PRO A 518 -31.34 -2.01 -13.37
C PRO A 518 -30.65 -1.33 -14.56
N VAL A 519 -31.25 -1.43 -15.75
CA VAL A 519 -30.65 -0.93 -17.02
C VAL A 519 -30.17 0.53 -16.90
N ALA A 520 -30.96 1.39 -16.27
CA ALA A 520 -30.64 2.81 -16.07
C ALA A 520 -29.38 3.05 -15.20
N GLN A 521 -28.93 2.07 -14.43
CA GLN A 521 -27.78 2.17 -13.53
C GLN A 521 -26.52 1.51 -14.10
N ARG A 522 -26.64 0.65 -15.13
CA ARG A 522 -25.52 -0.15 -15.66
C ARG A 522 -24.35 0.71 -16.16
N ALA A 523 -24.64 1.89 -16.70
CA ALA A 523 -23.62 2.81 -17.21
C ALA A 523 -22.67 3.37 -16.13
N ARG A 524 -22.96 3.15 -14.84
CA ARG A 524 -22.13 3.61 -13.71
C ARG A 524 -20.98 2.66 -13.40
N TYR A 525 -21.04 1.42 -13.88
CA TYR A 525 -20.10 0.36 -13.52
C TYR A 525 -19.13 0.08 -14.67
N TYR A 526 -17.88 -0.22 -14.32
CA TYR A 526 -17.00 -0.93 -15.25
C TYR A 526 -17.47 -2.39 -15.39
N THR A 527 -17.52 -2.91 -16.61
CA THR A 527 -18.05 -4.24 -16.94
C THR A 527 -17.08 -5.06 -17.77
N ALA A 528 -17.12 -6.37 -17.60
CA ALA A 528 -16.36 -7.31 -18.42
C ALA A 528 -17.14 -8.61 -18.63
N THR A 529 -16.88 -9.24 -19.78
CA THR A 529 -17.22 -10.65 -19.99
C THR A 529 -16.27 -11.51 -19.16
N VAL A 530 -16.82 -12.33 -18.28
CA VAL A 530 -16.06 -13.15 -17.33
C VAL A 530 -16.38 -14.63 -17.49
N VAL A 531 -15.51 -15.51 -17.00
CA VAL A 531 -15.80 -16.93 -16.81
C VAL A 531 -16.46 -17.12 -15.44
N THR A 532 -17.61 -17.77 -15.40
CA THR A 532 -18.32 -18.18 -14.18
C THR A 532 -18.57 -19.69 -14.16
N TYR A 533 -18.88 -20.26 -12.99
CA TYR A 533 -19.13 -21.69 -12.83
C TYR A 533 -20.54 -21.95 -12.29
N HIS A 534 -21.30 -22.77 -13.00
CA HIS A 534 -22.68 -23.16 -12.65
C HIS A 534 -22.76 -24.66 -12.33
N GLY A 535 -23.88 -25.09 -11.75
CA GLY A 535 -24.08 -26.47 -11.32
C GLY A 535 -23.61 -26.69 -9.88
N ASN A 536 -23.01 -27.85 -9.60
CA ASN A 536 -22.45 -28.16 -8.28
C ASN A 536 -20.92 -28.26 -8.36
N ASP A 537 -20.23 -28.04 -7.23
CA ASP A 537 -18.76 -28.03 -7.16
C ASP A 537 -18.09 -29.33 -7.62
N ALA A 538 -18.81 -30.46 -7.66
CA ALA A 538 -18.29 -31.74 -8.14
C ALA A 538 -18.47 -31.96 -9.66
N ALA A 539 -19.36 -31.19 -10.29
CA ALA A 539 -19.65 -31.22 -11.71
C ALA A 539 -19.95 -29.80 -12.23
N PRO A 540 -18.99 -28.86 -12.15
CA PRO A 540 -19.17 -27.50 -12.60
C PRO A 540 -19.25 -27.45 -14.13
N VAL A 541 -19.98 -26.47 -14.64
CA VAL A 541 -19.97 -26.08 -16.05
C VAL A 541 -19.56 -24.62 -16.13
N ALA A 542 -18.60 -24.30 -17.00
CA ALA A 542 -18.12 -22.95 -17.20
C ALA A 542 -19.01 -22.18 -18.20
N HIS A 543 -19.38 -20.96 -17.84
CA HIS A 543 -20.19 -20.04 -18.64
C HIS A 543 -19.42 -18.74 -18.89
N ASN A 544 -19.86 -17.98 -19.91
CA ASN A 544 -19.46 -16.58 -20.05
C ASN A 544 -20.65 -15.67 -19.82
N GLU A 545 -20.47 -14.69 -18.94
CA GLU A 545 -21.51 -13.75 -18.52
C GLU A 545 -20.93 -12.35 -18.35
N GLU A 546 -21.78 -11.33 -18.42
CA GLU A 546 -21.38 -9.94 -18.16
C GLU A 546 -21.49 -9.62 -16.67
N TYR A 547 -20.40 -9.12 -16.09
CA TYR A 547 -20.32 -8.74 -14.69
C TYR A 547 -19.79 -7.31 -14.53
N ALA A 548 -20.24 -6.64 -13.48
CA ALA A 548 -19.87 -5.29 -13.07
C ALA A 548 -18.87 -5.34 -11.92
N LEU A 549 -17.76 -4.61 -12.04
CA LEU A 549 -16.74 -4.49 -10.99
C LEU A 549 -17.33 -3.69 -9.82
N VAL A 550 -17.33 -4.25 -8.62
CA VAL A 550 -17.88 -3.57 -7.44
C VAL A 550 -16.82 -3.30 -6.36
N ALA A 551 -15.71 -4.03 -6.36
CA ALA A 551 -14.56 -3.73 -5.49
C ALA A 551 -13.24 -4.24 -6.07
N LEU A 552 -12.16 -3.56 -5.66
CA LEU A 552 -10.79 -3.91 -6.01
C LEU A 552 -9.88 -3.79 -4.79
N HIS A 553 -9.20 -4.86 -4.43
CA HIS A 553 -8.15 -4.89 -3.41
C HIS A 553 -6.80 -4.98 -4.11
N ILE A 554 -5.86 -4.11 -3.72
CA ILE A 554 -4.52 -3.98 -4.31
C ILE A 554 -3.51 -4.20 -3.19
N ILE A 555 -2.62 -5.19 -3.37
CA ILE A 555 -1.59 -5.59 -2.41
C ILE A 555 -0.25 -5.39 -3.08
N HIS A 556 0.52 -4.38 -2.66
CA HIS A 556 1.71 -3.94 -3.39
C HIS A 556 2.95 -3.91 -2.50
N LYS A 557 3.96 -4.71 -2.83
CA LYS A 557 5.28 -4.65 -2.20
C LYS A 557 6.19 -3.66 -2.91
N THR A 558 6.76 -2.74 -2.16
CA THR A 558 7.82 -1.85 -2.65
C THR A 558 9.08 -1.99 -1.79
N ALA A 559 10.21 -1.47 -2.26
CA ALA A 559 11.49 -1.67 -1.57
C ALA A 559 11.50 -1.03 -0.17
N ASN A 560 10.91 0.15 -0.01
CA ASN A 560 10.80 0.83 1.29
C ASN A 560 9.65 0.31 2.17
N TYR A 561 8.68 -0.44 1.62
CA TYR A 561 7.53 -0.99 2.33
C TYR A 561 7.49 -2.53 2.23
N PRO A 562 8.41 -3.24 2.90
CA PRO A 562 8.51 -4.71 2.82
C PRO A 562 7.36 -5.47 3.47
N THR A 563 6.55 -4.80 4.31
CA THR A 563 5.28 -5.32 4.84
C THR A 563 4.09 -5.10 3.92
N PHE A 564 4.34 -4.65 2.69
CA PHE A 564 3.36 -4.36 1.65
C PHE A 564 2.44 -3.18 2.01
N ILE A 565 1.91 -2.56 0.96
CA ILE A 565 0.88 -1.53 1.03
C ILE A 565 -0.42 -2.17 0.55
N PHE A 566 -1.43 -2.15 1.41
CA PHE A 566 -2.76 -2.70 1.14
C PHE A 566 -3.72 -1.55 0.89
N ALA A 567 -4.38 -1.53 -0.26
CA ALA A 567 -5.41 -0.55 -0.58
C ALA A 567 -6.68 -1.25 -1.04
N THR A 568 -7.84 -0.69 -0.73
CA THR A 568 -9.10 -1.24 -1.25
C THR A 568 -10.07 -0.16 -1.71
N PHE A 569 -10.68 -0.40 -2.86
CA PHE A 569 -11.62 0.47 -3.54
C PHE A 569 -12.97 -0.21 -3.64
N GLU A 570 -14.04 0.55 -3.46
CA GLU A 570 -15.41 0.07 -3.64
C GLU A 570 -16.18 0.99 -4.58
N HIS A 571 -17.21 0.43 -5.20
CA HIS A 571 -18.22 1.20 -5.92
C HIS A 571 -19.14 1.93 -4.91
N GLU A 572 -19.51 3.18 -5.19
CA GLU A 572 -20.32 4.01 -4.29
C GLU A 572 -21.72 3.42 -4.03
N ASP A 573 -22.22 2.63 -4.98
CA ASP A 573 -23.53 1.99 -4.88
C ASP A 573 -23.52 0.67 -4.08
N ALA A 574 -22.50 0.42 -3.26
CA ALA A 574 -22.39 -0.83 -2.52
C ALA A 574 -23.45 -0.97 -1.41
N LEU A 575 -23.68 0.07 -0.61
CA LEU A 575 -24.70 0.08 0.47
C LEU A 575 -25.92 0.95 0.18
N THR A 576 -25.79 1.90 -0.73
CA THR A 576 -26.86 2.84 -1.09
C THR A 576 -27.05 2.85 -2.59
N LEU A 577 -28.28 2.90 -3.06
CA LEU A 577 -28.60 3.11 -4.46
C LEU A 577 -28.37 4.59 -4.85
N PRO A 578 -28.45 4.94 -6.15
CA PRO A 578 -28.26 6.31 -6.60
C PRO A 578 -29.21 7.32 -5.94
N ASP A 579 -30.43 6.89 -5.62
CA ASP A 579 -31.47 7.67 -4.90
C ASP A 579 -31.24 7.71 -3.37
N LYS A 580 -30.11 7.19 -2.88
CA LYS A 580 -29.70 7.08 -1.48
C LYS A 580 -30.49 6.08 -0.64
N SER A 581 -31.44 5.35 -1.21
CA SER A 581 -32.10 4.24 -0.52
C SER A 581 -31.11 3.08 -0.28
N PRO A 582 -31.31 2.23 0.75
CA PRO A 582 -30.39 1.14 1.02
C PRO A 582 -30.46 0.06 -0.07
N THR A 583 -29.31 -0.52 -0.43
CA THR A 583 -29.25 -1.67 -1.36
C THR A 583 -29.84 -2.94 -0.75
N GLY A 584 -29.85 -3.02 0.59
CA GLY A 584 -30.21 -4.24 1.30
C GLY A 584 -29.13 -5.33 1.23
N LEU A 585 -27.89 -4.99 0.82
CA LEU A 585 -26.76 -5.90 0.77
C LEU A 585 -26.66 -6.76 2.04
N TYR A 586 -26.59 -8.07 1.86
CA TYR A 586 -26.54 -9.02 2.96
C TYR A 586 -25.59 -10.18 2.64
N TYR A 587 -25.25 -10.95 3.66
CA TYR A 587 -24.48 -12.16 3.51
C TYR A 587 -25.12 -13.34 4.25
N ILE A 588 -24.78 -14.55 3.80
CA ILE A 588 -25.00 -15.79 4.51
C ILE A 588 -23.65 -16.26 5.03
N ALA A 589 -23.53 -16.35 6.35
CA ALA A 589 -22.33 -16.81 7.03
C ALA A 589 -22.25 -18.34 7.00
N ASN A 590 -21.04 -18.87 6.81
CA ASN A 590 -20.74 -20.30 6.96
C ASN A 590 -20.54 -20.72 8.44
N TYR A 591 -21.04 -19.91 9.36
CA TYR A 591 -21.03 -20.16 10.79
C TYR A 591 -22.32 -19.65 11.39
N ASN A 592 -22.76 -20.28 12.48
CA ASN A 592 -23.90 -19.83 13.28
C ASN A 592 -23.51 -19.49 14.71
N LYS A 593 -22.22 -19.60 15.06
CA LYS A 593 -21.66 -19.22 16.35
C LYS A 593 -20.37 -18.41 16.19
N VAL A 594 -20.13 -17.50 17.13
CA VAL A 594 -18.88 -16.72 17.24
C VAL A 594 -18.26 -16.93 18.61
N ALA A 595 -16.96 -17.21 18.63
CA ALA A 595 -16.14 -17.36 19.83
C ALA A 595 -14.86 -16.51 19.75
N TYR A 596 -14.19 -16.37 20.88
CA TYR A 596 -12.96 -15.57 21.01
C TYR A 596 -11.91 -16.31 21.84
N LEU A 597 -10.64 -16.09 21.50
CA LEU A 597 -9.50 -16.55 22.28
C LEU A 597 -8.54 -15.38 22.59
N PRO A 598 -8.04 -15.27 23.83
CA PRO A 598 -8.46 -16.05 25.01
C PRO A 598 -9.92 -15.77 25.39
N ASP A 599 -10.61 -16.77 25.94
CA ASP A 599 -11.98 -16.60 26.38
C ASP A 599 -12.01 -15.97 27.78
N ASN A 600 -12.38 -14.69 27.84
CA ASN A 600 -12.48 -13.92 29.08
C ASN A 600 -13.91 -13.86 29.65
N GLY A 601 -14.85 -14.68 29.14
CA GLY A 601 -16.25 -14.71 29.58
C GLY A 601 -17.13 -13.53 29.11
N SER A 602 -16.55 -12.41 28.68
CA SER A 602 -17.26 -11.22 28.20
C SER A 602 -17.16 -11.01 26.68
N ALA A 603 -18.17 -10.37 26.10
CA ALA A 603 -18.13 -9.93 24.72
C ALA A 603 -17.00 -8.91 24.53
N PRO A 604 -16.04 -9.14 23.60
CA PRO A 604 -14.96 -8.21 23.38
C PRO A 604 -15.44 -6.97 22.65
N VAL A 605 -14.56 -5.99 22.59
CA VAL A 605 -14.81 -4.69 21.99
C VAL A 605 -13.77 -4.42 20.91
N ALA A 606 -14.18 -3.76 19.83
CA ALA A 606 -13.29 -3.13 18.87
C ALA A 606 -13.32 -1.61 19.07
N THR A 607 -12.15 -0.98 19.07
CA THR A 607 -12.00 0.46 19.21
C THR A 607 -11.23 1.00 18.02
N PHE A 608 -11.73 2.01 17.33
CA PHE A 608 -11.11 2.50 16.10
C PHE A 608 -11.34 4.00 15.92
N SER A 609 -10.52 4.65 15.09
CA SER A 609 -10.70 6.06 14.77
C SER A 609 -11.03 6.29 13.31
N ASP A 610 -11.95 7.22 13.05
CA ASP A 610 -12.20 7.78 11.72
C ASP A 610 -11.32 9.02 11.43
N GLY A 611 -10.33 9.30 12.29
CA GLY A 611 -9.46 10.48 12.22
C GLY A 611 -10.05 11.74 12.85
N ASN A 612 -11.33 11.75 13.20
CA ASN A 612 -11.98 12.86 13.92
C ASN A 612 -12.35 12.46 15.35
N THR A 613 -12.83 11.24 15.53
CA THR A 613 -13.29 10.68 16.80
C THR A 613 -12.84 9.22 16.96
N THR A 614 -12.96 8.72 18.18
CA THR A 614 -12.74 7.30 18.49
C THR A 614 -14.09 6.64 18.74
N HIS A 615 -14.32 5.53 18.07
CA HIS A 615 -15.52 4.71 18.11
C HIS A 615 -15.25 3.40 18.84
N THR A 616 -16.29 2.87 19.47
CA THR A 616 -16.22 1.64 20.26
C THR A 616 -17.44 0.79 19.96
N VAL A 617 -17.22 -0.47 19.57
CA VAL A 617 -18.30 -1.40 19.20
C VAL A 617 -18.13 -2.73 19.91
N THR A 618 -19.17 -3.17 20.64
CA THR A 618 -19.23 -4.50 21.24
C THR A 618 -19.42 -5.55 20.15
N LEU A 619 -18.62 -6.60 20.20
CA LEU A 619 -18.62 -7.67 19.20
C LEU A 619 -19.51 -8.83 19.66
N PRO A 620 -20.30 -9.45 18.76
CA PRO A 620 -21.22 -10.52 19.15
C PRO A 620 -20.46 -11.77 19.59
N ARG A 621 -21.06 -12.54 20.48
CA ARG A 621 -20.53 -13.78 21.07
C ARG A 621 -21.66 -14.79 21.22
N GLY A 622 -21.38 -16.06 20.94
CA GLY A 622 -22.38 -17.12 21.01
C GLY A 622 -23.14 -17.28 19.69
N ASP A 623 -24.43 -17.62 19.79
CA ASP A 623 -25.29 -17.82 18.63
C ASP A 623 -25.50 -16.53 17.83
N VAL A 624 -25.43 -16.65 16.50
CA VAL A 624 -25.63 -15.53 15.56
C VAL A 624 -27.11 -15.38 15.18
N ALA A 625 -27.88 -16.46 15.26
CA ALA A 625 -29.31 -16.43 14.98
C ALA A 625 -30.03 -15.56 16.01
N ASP A 626 -30.80 -14.60 15.52
CA ASP A 626 -31.52 -13.64 16.34
C ASP A 626 -32.75 -13.11 15.59
N SER A 627 -33.92 -13.40 16.16
CA SER A 627 -35.21 -13.00 15.60
C SER A 627 -35.52 -11.51 15.77
N ALA A 628 -34.80 -10.79 16.64
CA ALA A 628 -34.98 -9.35 16.87
C ALA A 628 -34.37 -8.47 15.77
N HIS A 629 -33.49 -9.03 14.94
CA HIS A 629 -32.91 -8.31 13.81
C HIS A 629 -33.95 -8.03 12.72
N THR A 630 -33.68 -7.02 11.89
CA THR A 630 -34.50 -6.70 10.71
C THR A 630 -33.61 -6.69 9.46
N PRO A 631 -33.71 -7.72 8.59
CA PRO A 631 -34.51 -8.94 8.74
C PRO A 631 -34.04 -9.86 9.89
N PRO A 632 -34.90 -10.76 10.39
CA PRO A 632 -34.52 -11.80 11.35
C PRO A 632 -33.40 -12.69 10.80
N ILE A 633 -32.43 -13.04 11.66
CA ILE A 633 -31.32 -13.93 11.32
C ILE A 633 -31.67 -15.35 11.75
N TYR A 634 -31.66 -16.30 10.81
CA TYR A 634 -31.98 -17.72 11.05
C TYR A 634 -30.77 -18.62 10.83
N SER A 635 -30.83 -19.84 11.37
CA SER A 635 -29.87 -20.92 11.15
C SER A 635 -30.61 -22.26 11.15
N GLY A 636 -30.53 -23.02 10.06
CA GLY A 636 -31.20 -24.33 9.93
C GLY A 636 -32.73 -24.27 9.72
N THR A 637 -33.31 -23.08 9.57
CA THR A 637 -34.74 -22.84 9.32
C THR A 637 -34.93 -21.72 8.30
N ASN A 638 -36.17 -21.52 7.82
CA ASN A 638 -36.57 -20.39 6.97
C ASN A 638 -35.74 -20.25 5.67
N GLY A 639 -35.32 -21.38 5.08
CA GLY A 639 -34.50 -21.41 3.87
C GLY A 639 -32.99 -21.30 4.11
N ILE A 640 -32.54 -21.19 5.37
CA ILE A 640 -31.12 -21.13 5.72
C ILE A 640 -30.60 -22.51 6.13
N PRO A 641 -29.53 -23.03 5.51
CA PRO A 641 -28.97 -24.35 5.86
C PRO A 641 -28.49 -24.44 7.32
N LYS A 642 -28.52 -25.66 7.89
CA LYS A 642 -28.01 -25.91 9.25
C LYS A 642 -26.51 -25.62 9.33
N GLY A 643 -26.09 -24.89 10.35
CA GLY A 643 -24.69 -24.49 10.56
C GLY A 643 -24.28 -23.22 9.81
N GLN A 644 -25.15 -22.68 8.95
CA GLN A 644 -25.03 -21.36 8.35
C GLN A 644 -25.97 -20.38 9.06
N ALA A 645 -25.72 -19.07 8.94
CA ALA A 645 -26.60 -18.05 9.50
C ALA A 645 -26.85 -16.90 8.52
N GLY A 646 -28.09 -16.44 8.44
CA GLY A 646 -28.48 -15.34 7.55
C GLY A 646 -29.99 -15.12 7.43
N PRO A 647 -30.41 -14.16 6.59
CA PRO A 647 -29.58 -13.12 5.97
C PRO A 647 -29.07 -12.11 7.01
N ILE A 648 -27.75 -11.85 7.03
CA ILE A 648 -27.15 -10.83 7.90
C ILE A 648 -26.85 -9.60 7.05
N ARG A 649 -27.40 -8.44 7.44
CA ARG A 649 -27.17 -7.19 6.71
C ARG A 649 -25.69 -6.78 6.79
N VAL A 650 -25.11 -6.43 5.65
CA VAL A 650 -23.76 -5.84 5.62
C VAL A 650 -23.84 -4.41 6.16
N VAL A 651 -22.97 -4.10 7.11
CA VAL A 651 -22.83 -2.77 7.71
C VAL A 651 -21.43 -2.25 7.44
N GLN A 652 -21.28 -0.92 7.34
CA GLN A 652 -19.96 -0.28 7.31
C GLN A 652 -19.73 0.41 8.66
N PRO A 653 -18.86 -0.13 9.52
CA PRO A 653 -18.34 0.60 10.67
C PRO A 653 -17.69 1.91 10.21
N GLN A 654 -17.70 2.93 11.07
CA GLN A 654 -17.08 4.23 10.80
C GLN A 654 -15.54 4.15 10.90
N THR A 655 -14.94 3.32 10.06
CA THR A 655 -13.51 3.01 10.03
C THR A 655 -12.76 3.76 8.94
N ILE A 656 -13.45 4.46 8.03
CA ILE A 656 -12.81 5.25 6.98
C ILE A 656 -12.14 6.47 7.61
N TYR A 657 -10.82 6.56 7.50
CA TYR A 657 -10.07 7.68 8.06
C TYR A 657 -10.32 8.99 7.28
N SER A 658 -10.36 10.13 7.99
CA SER A 658 -10.70 11.44 7.42
C SER A 658 -9.72 11.87 6.32
N GLU A 659 -8.44 11.52 6.43
CA GLU A 659 -7.42 11.78 5.40
C GLU A 659 -7.72 11.02 4.09
N VAL A 660 -8.25 9.80 4.14
CA VAL A 660 -8.70 9.04 2.95
C VAL A 660 -9.89 9.74 2.29
N THR A 661 -10.82 10.22 3.10
CA THR A 661 -11.98 11.00 2.62
C THR A 661 -11.53 12.28 1.94
N ALA A 662 -10.53 12.98 2.48
CA ALA A 662 -9.97 14.18 1.86
C ALA A 662 -9.38 13.91 0.47
N VAL A 663 -8.60 12.83 0.31
CA VAL A 663 -8.04 12.45 -1.01
C VAL A 663 -9.15 12.04 -1.98
N ASN A 664 -10.14 11.25 -1.54
CA ASN A 664 -11.30 10.92 -2.39
C ASN A 664 -12.03 12.17 -2.90
N ASN A 665 -12.24 13.16 -2.02
CA ASN A 665 -12.88 14.42 -2.38
C ASN A 665 -12.03 15.19 -3.41
N GLN A 666 -10.71 15.22 -3.24
CA GLN A 666 -9.79 15.85 -4.20
C GLN A 666 -9.86 15.17 -5.57
N VAL A 667 -9.77 13.84 -5.63
CA VAL A 667 -9.87 13.09 -6.90
C VAL A 667 -11.23 13.31 -7.56
N LYS A 668 -12.31 13.30 -6.78
CA LYS A 668 -13.65 13.61 -7.30
C LYS A 668 -13.74 15.02 -7.87
N GLN A 669 -13.20 16.03 -7.17
CA GLN A 669 -13.16 17.41 -7.66
C GLN A 669 -12.38 17.53 -8.97
N LEU A 670 -11.23 16.85 -9.09
CA LEU A 670 -10.44 16.82 -10.31
C LEU A 670 -11.20 16.18 -11.48
N MET A 671 -11.92 15.08 -11.23
CA MET A 671 -12.78 14.45 -12.25
C MET A 671 -13.97 15.33 -12.62
N ASP A 672 -14.61 15.99 -11.67
CA ASP A 672 -15.74 16.90 -11.93
C ASP A 672 -15.31 18.18 -12.67
N GLY A 673 -14.08 18.64 -12.46
CA GLY A 673 -13.48 19.76 -13.18
C GLY A 673 -13.04 19.45 -14.61
N SER A 674 -13.15 18.21 -15.08
CA SER A 674 -12.69 17.78 -16.41
C SER A 674 -13.80 17.12 -17.23
N SER A 675 -14.01 17.63 -18.45
CA SER A 675 -14.98 17.07 -19.40
C SER A 675 -14.68 15.62 -19.80
N ALA A 676 -13.42 15.18 -19.63
CA ALA A 676 -13.00 13.81 -19.89
C ALA A 676 -13.75 12.78 -19.02
N PHE A 677 -14.31 13.21 -17.88
CA PHE A 677 -15.02 12.33 -16.94
C PHE A 677 -16.54 12.54 -16.91
N ASN A 678 -17.14 13.31 -17.82
CA ASN A 678 -18.59 13.57 -17.80
C ASN A 678 -19.45 12.30 -17.74
N ASN A 679 -19.04 11.26 -18.48
CA ASN A 679 -19.71 9.97 -18.54
C ASN A 679 -18.82 8.83 -17.99
N SER A 680 -17.85 9.15 -17.13
CA SER A 680 -16.86 8.17 -16.69
C SER A 680 -17.38 7.30 -15.57
N VAL A 681 -17.22 5.98 -15.71
CA VAL A 681 -17.52 5.00 -14.64
C VAL A 681 -16.66 5.20 -13.41
N TRP A 682 -15.45 5.75 -13.58
CA TRP A 682 -14.50 5.95 -12.48
C TRP A 682 -14.97 6.96 -11.43
N LYS A 683 -15.94 7.81 -11.75
CA LYS A 683 -16.60 8.71 -10.78
C LYS A 683 -17.33 7.96 -9.68
N HIS A 684 -17.63 6.68 -9.89
CA HIS A 684 -18.42 5.86 -8.97
C HIS A 684 -17.55 4.92 -8.12
N TYR A 685 -16.23 5.02 -8.19
CA TYR A 685 -15.31 4.25 -7.35
C TYR A 685 -14.58 5.16 -6.37
N ARG A 686 -14.33 4.66 -5.15
CA ARG A 686 -13.63 5.40 -4.10
C ARG A 686 -12.70 4.52 -3.30
N LEU A 687 -11.60 5.09 -2.81
CA LEU A 687 -10.71 4.44 -1.86
C LEU A 687 -11.42 4.31 -0.51
N LYS A 688 -11.34 3.14 0.11
CA LYS A 688 -11.86 2.91 1.45
C LYS A 688 -10.84 3.04 2.56
N GLY A 689 -9.59 2.80 2.22
CA GLY A 689 -8.47 3.07 3.07
C GLY A 689 -7.22 2.38 2.56
N VAL A 690 -6.13 2.62 3.25
CA VAL A 690 -4.80 2.12 2.91
C VAL A 690 -4.05 1.73 4.18
N GLN A 691 -3.38 0.59 4.18
CA GLN A 691 -2.49 0.18 5.27
C GLN A 691 -1.08 0.03 4.70
N ALA A 692 -0.17 0.94 5.09
CA ALA A 692 1.23 0.90 4.69
C ALA A 692 2.17 0.58 5.86
N ILE A 693 1.77 0.93 7.10
CA ILE A 693 2.57 0.78 8.30
C ILE A 693 1.84 -0.16 9.28
N PRO A 694 2.42 -1.32 9.64
CA PRO A 694 1.86 -2.20 10.66
C PRO A 694 1.80 -1.53 12.03
N SER A 695 0.75 -1.82 12.79
CA SER A 695 0.58 -1.33 14.16
C SER A 695 -0.16 -2.33 15.05
N SER A 696 0.02 -2.21 16.37
CA SER A 696 -0.84 -2.88 17.36
C SER A 696 -1.92 -1.97 17.95
N THR A 697 -1.90 -0.69 17.57
CA THR A 697 -2.80 0.35 18.09
C THR A 697 -4.04 0.43 17.22
N GLU A 698 -5.20 0.03 17.75
CA GLU A 698 -6.44 -0.06 16.96
C GLU A 698 -6.99 1.30 16.45
N ILE A 699 -6.55 2.40 17.06
CA ILE A 699 -6.92 3.76 16.64
C ILE A 699 -5.97 4.35 15.59
N ASP A 700 -4.93 3.63 15.19
CA ASP A 700 -4.09 4.05 14.07
C ASP A 700 -4.91 4.02 12.76
N PRO A 701 -4.57 4.87 11.78
CA PRO A 701 -5.34 5.01 10.55
C PRO A 701 -5.61 3.67 9.85
N ASP A 702 -6.88 3.45 9.48
CA ASP A 702 -7.36 2.27 8.77
C ASP A 702 -6.94 0.92 9.40
N TYR A 703 -6.78 0.85 10.74
CA TYR A 703 -6.39 -0.40 11.41
C TYR A 703 -7.34 -1.58 11.08
N TYR A 704 -8.65 -1.32 11.00
CA TYR A 704 -9.66 -2.27 10.55
C TYR A 704 -10.06 -2.01 9.09
N LEU A 705 -9.07 -1.77 8.21
CA LEU A 705 -9.31 -1.61 6.79
C LEU A 705 -10.06 -2.83 6.26
N ALA A 706 -11.28 -2.61 5.82
CA ALA A 706 -12.13 -3.63 5.23
C ALA A 706 -12.99 -2.98 4.15
N ASN A 707 -13.07 -3.65 3.00
CA ASN A 707 -14.05 -3.34 1.99
C ASN A 707 -15.28 -4.18 2.26
N ILE A 708 -16.45 -3.58 2.40
CA ILE A 708 -17.69 -4.33 2.67
C ILE A 708 -18.06 -5.39 1.62
N LEU A 709 -17.45 -5.37 0.43
CA LEU A 709 -17.65 -6.36 -0.61
C LEU A 709 -16.58 -7.47 -0.56
N VAL A 710 -15.38 -7.19 -0.07
CA VAL A 710 -14.24 -8.15 0.00
C VAL A 710 -13.98 -8.63 1.43
N GLU A 711 -14.51 -7.93 2.44
CA GLU A 711 -14.47 -8.22 3.88
C GLU A 711 -15.77 -7.79 4.61
N SER A 712 -16.87 -8.55 4.45
CA SER A 712 -18.24 -8.06 4.71
C SER A 712 -18.82 -8.39 6.09
N SER A 713 -18.18 -9.28 6.85
CA SER A 713 -18.74 -9.84 8.08
C SER A 713 -18.21 -9.15 9.34
N GLN A 714 -19.12 -8.76 10.23
CA GLN A 714 -18.80 -8.32 11.59
C GLN A 714 -19.25 -9.41 12.57
N PRO A 715 -18.40 -9.88 13.50
CA PRO A 715 -17.03 -9.44 13.80
C PRO A 715 -15.98 -10.18 12.95
N GLY A 716 -16.41 -10.92 11.92
CA GLY A 716 -15.60 -11.94 11.27
C GLY A 716 -14.31 -11.42 10.67
N ILE A 717 -14.38 -10.70 9.55
CA ILE A 717 -13.18 -10.12 8.91
C ILE A 717 -13.19 -8.60 8.92
N GLN A 718 -14.33 -7.95 9.11
CA GLN A 718 -14.42 -6.49 9.06
C GLN A 718 -13.83 -5.79 10.29
N LEU A 719 -14.08 -6.32 11.50
CA LEU A 719 -13.51 -5.81 12.77
C LEU A 719 -12.53 -6.82 13.39
N PHE A 720 -11.85 -7.51 12.49
CA PHE A 720 -10.87 -8.53 12.79
C PHE A 720 -9.55 -7.94 13.27
N ARG A 721 -8.93 -8.62 14.24
CA ARG A 721 -7.52 -8.43 14.59
C ARG A 721 -6.90 -9.76 14.99
N GLY A 722 -5.61 -9.92 14.75
CA GLY A 722 -4.85 -11.10 15.15
C GLY A 722 -5.06 -12.30 14.20
N GLY A 723 -5.78 -13.32 14.63
CA GLY A 723 -5.97 -14.57 13.87
C GLY A 723 -7.41 -15.06 13.86
N ASN A 724 -7.81 -15.79 12.82
CA ASN A 724 -9.13 -16.41 12.74
C ASN A 724 -8.99 -17.92 12.56
N LYS A 725 -9.77 -18.69 13.33
CA LYS A 725 -10.00 -20.11 13.07
C LYS A 725 -11.39 -20.25 12.42
N PHE A 726 -11.38 -20.57 11.13
CA PHE A 726 -12.61 -20.77 10.37
C PHE A 726 -13.31 -22.09 10.76
N PRO A 727 -14.63 -22.19 10.55
CA PRO A 727 -15.40 -23.41 10.76
C PRO A 727 -14.81 -24.61 9.99
N GLN A 728 -14.24 -25.59 10.70
CA GLN A 728 -13.78 -26.86 10.13
C GLN A 728 -14.72 -28.01 10.56
N ASP A 729 -14.76 -28.30 11.87
CA ASP A 729 -15.57 -29.39 12.43
C ASP A 729 -16.87 -28.91 13.09
N THR A 730 -16.89 -27.65 13.52
CA THR A 730 -18.06 -27.00 14.13
C THR A 730 -18.40 -25.72 13.37
N PRO A 731 -19.68 -25.32 13.29
CA PRO A 731 -20.11 -24.08 12.63
C PRO A 731 -19.80 -22.82 13.47
N THR A 732 -18.60 -22.77 14.07
CA THR A 732 -18.15 -21.69 14.96
C THR A 732 -16.96 -20.96 14.37
N LEU A 733 -17.09 -19.66 14.17
CA LEU A 733 -15.97 -18.78 13.86
C LEU A 733 -15.27 -18.37 15.16
N THR A 734 -13.97 -18.65 15.31
CA THR A 734 -13.21 -18.29 16.50
C THR A 734 -12.17 -17.22 16.20
N ASN A 735 -12.31 -16.05 16.84
CA ASN A 735 -11.41 -14.90 16.68
C ASN A 735 -10.30 -14.93 17.75
N MET A 736 -9.05 -15.05 17.33
CA MET A 736 -7.85 -15.02 18.16
C MET A 736 -7.28 -13.59 18.23
N ARG A 737 -7.96 -12.70 18.96
CA ARG A 737 -7.73 -11.24 18.88
C ARG A 737 -6.35 -10.77 19.34
N THR A 738 -5.69 -11.53 20.21
CA THR A 738 -4.38 -11.17 20.78
C THR A 738 -3.20 -11.76 19.99
N MET A 739 -3.47 -12.60 18.99
CA MET A 739 -2.43 -13.22 18.18
C MET A 739 -1.55 -12.16 17.51
N LYS A 740 -0.24 -12.34 17.59
CA LYS A 740 0.72 -11.58 16.78
C LYS A 740 0.74 -12.19 15.39
N ASN A 741 0.35 -11.40 14.40
CA ASN A 741 0.08 -11.86 13.04
C ASN A 741 0.93 -11.13 11.99
N ILE A 742 1.85 -10.24 12.38
CA ILE A 742 2.79 -9.61 11.44
C ILE A 742 4.17 -9.55 12.09
N LYS A 743 5.19 -9.97 11.36
CA LYS A 743 6.60 -9.74 11.68
C LYS A 743 7.08 -8.43 11.03
N VAL A 744 7.79 -7.61 11.80
CA VAL A 744 8.30 -6.30 11.36
C VAL A 744 9.82 -6.19 11.54
N PRO A 745 10.57 -5.57 10.61
CA PRO A 745 10.09 -4.97 9.36
C PRO A 745 9.77 -5.99 8.26
N ASP A 746 10.27 -7.21 8.37
CA ASP A 746 9.92 -8.34 7.50
C ASP A 746 10.14 -9.67 8.24
N TYR A 747 9.96 -10.80 7.55
CA TYR A 747 10.06 -12.13 8.16
C TYR A 747 11.49 -12.47 8.61
N ASP A 748 12.48 -12.19 7.76
CA ASP A 748 13.88 -12.61 7.95
C ASP A 748 14.64 -11.72 8.92
N HIS A 749 14.27 -10.43 8.98
CA HIS A 749 14.93 -9.42 9.81
C HIS A 749 14.04 -8.95 10.96
N SER A 750 13.03 -9.75 11.34
CA SER A 750 12.03 -9.39 12.33
C SER A 750 12.66 -8.96 13.66
N THR A 751 12.47 -7.69 14.04
CA THR A 751 12.85 -7.17 15.36
C THR A 751 11.71 -7.26 16.38
N GLY A 752 10.51 -7.64 15.93
CA GLY A 752 9.33 -7.77 16.77
C GLY A 752 8.11 -8.17 15.95
N SER A 753 6.97 -8.35 16.63
CA SER A 753 5.71 -8.67 15.98
C SER A 753 4.58 -7.74 16.39
N GLN A 754 3.63 -7.53 15.49
CA GLN A 754 2.45 -6.68 15.71
C GLN A 754 1.17 -7.53 15.69
N THR A 755 0.13 -7.02 16.37
CA THR A 755 -1.24 -7.54 16.24
C THR A 755 -2.01 -6.54 15.39
N MET A 756 -2.24 -6.85 14.12
CA MET A 756 -2.88 -5.97 13.16
C MET A 756 -4.26 -6.49 12.76
N GLY A 757 -5.14 -5.57 12.37
CA GLY A 757 -6.46 -5.85 11.80
C GLY A 757 -6.56 -5.57 10.30
N GLY A 758 -7.77 -5.75 9.77
CA GLY A 758 -8.07 -5.49 8.35
C GLY A 758 -7.24 -6.34 7.38
N CYS A 759 -7.13 -5.87 6.14
CA CYS A 759 -6.43 -6.57 5.06
C CYS A 759 -4.99 -6.97 5.43
N MET A 760 -4.19 -6.02 5.92
CA MET A 760 -2.79 -6.25 6.32
C MET A 760 -2.70 -7.27 7.45
N GLY A 761 -3.62 -7.24 8.41
CA GLY A 761 -3.68 -8.24 9.48
C GLY A 761 -4.05 -9.64 8.99
N CYS A 762 -5.02 -9.75 8.08
CA CYS A 762 -5.41 -11.02 7.48
C CYS A 762 -4.24 -11.63 6.69
N HIS A 763 -3.66 -10.87 5.76
CA HIS A 763 -2.49 -11.28 4.97
C HIS A 763 -1.22 -11.45 5.83
N GLY A 764 -1.15 -10.77 6.97
CA GLY A 764 -0.11 -10.96 7.98
C GLY A 764 0.01 -12.43 8.39
N ILE A 765 -1.11 -13.15 8.52
CA ILE A 765 -1.07 -14.58 8.86
C ILE A 765 -0.33 -15.38 7.78
N ALA A 766 -0.52 -15.02 6.50
CA ALA A 766 0.24 -15.63 5.40
C ALA A 766 1.73 -15.35 5.56
N GLN A 767 2.12 -14.15 5.98
CA GLN A 767 3.53 -13.81 6.26
C GLN A 767 4.08 -14.58 7.48
N SER A 768 3.44 -14.45 8.65
CA SER A 768 4.01 -14.89 9.93
C SER A 768 3.87 -16.38 10.17
N THR A 769 2.69 -16.94 9.88
CA THR A 769 2.32 -18.31 10.25
C THR A 769 2.52 -19.27 9.08
N LEU A 770 2.08 -18.89 7.89
CA LEU A 770 2.21 -19.75 6.69
C LEU A 770 3.57 -19.61 5.99
N LYS A 771 4.36 -18.59 6.34
CA LYS A 771 5.64 -18.26 5.70
C LYS A 771 5.52 -18.02 4.18
N GLN A 772 4.41 -17.44 3.73
CA GLN A 772 4.05 -17.20 2.33
C GLN A 772 4.18 -15.72 1.89
N GLY A 773 4.92 -14.89 2.64
CA GLY A 773 5.27 -13.53 2.20
C GLY A 773 4.08 -12.62 1.93
N PHE A 774 3.04 -12.68 2.77
CA PHE A 774 1.74 -12.00 2.63
C PHE A 774 0.82 -12.51 1.51
N SER A 775 1.17 -13.56 0.77
CA SER A 775 0.31 -14.10 -0.30
C SER A 775 -0.35 -15.42 0.13
N PHE A 776 -1.67 -15.50 0.01
CA PHE A 776 -2.37 -16.79 0.18
C PHE A 776 -2.31 -17.66 -1.08
N LEU A 777 -1.81 -17.15 -2.21
CA LEU A 777 -1.81 -17.88 -3.48
C LEU A 777 -0.84 -19.05 -3.46
N PHE A 778 0.26 -18.95 -2.72
CA PHE A 778 1.29 -19.98 -2.61
C PHE A 778 0.85 -21.23 -1.83
N ASP A 779 -0.31 -21.17 -1.16
CA ASP A 779 -0.87 -22.34 -0.47
C ASP A 779 -1.14 -23.51 -1.41
N ALA A 780 -1.48 -23.22 -2.67
CA ALA A 780 -1.74 -24.19 -3.73
C ALA A 780 -0.54 -25.11 -4.04
N ILE A 781 0.67 -24.73 -3.63
CA ILE A 781 1.91 -25.47 -3.89
C ILE A 781 2.66 -25.87 -2.60
N ASN A 782 2.11 -25.56 -1.43
CA ASN A 782 2.73 -25.87 -0.15
C ASN A 782 2.58 -27.36 0.19
N ARG A 783 3.64 -28.14 -0.05
CA ARG A 783 3.67 -29.59 0.15
C ARG A 783 3.33 -30.05 1.58
N ALA A 784 3.54 -29.21 2.60
CA ALA A 784 3.15 -29.53 3.98
C ALA A 784 1.64 -29.72 4.16
N ASN A 785 0.83 -29.21 3.23
CA ASN A 785 -0.62 -29.34 3.24
C ASN A 785 -1.12 -30.65 2.59
N PHE A 786 -0.22 -31.46 1.99
CA PHE A 786 -0.58 -32.67 1.25
C PHE A 786 -0.23 -33.92 2.05
N MET A 787 -1.18 -34.85 2.16
CA MET A 787 -0.95 -36.15 2.81
C MET A 787 -0.05 -37.07 1.97
N ASP A 788 -0.14 -36.97 0.64
CA ASP A 788 0.66 -37.75 -0.30
C ASP A 788 1.58 -36.82 -1.10
N PRO A 789 2.91 -36.98 -1.02
CA PRO A 789 3.89 -36.21 -1.78
C PRO A 789 3.73 -36.28 -3.31
N SER A 790 3.04 -37.30 -3.85
CA SER A 790 2.75 -37.44 -5.28
C SER A 790 1.49 -36.69 -5.73
N SER A 791 0.74 -36.09 -4.80
CA SER A 791 -0.46 -35.30 -5.12
C SER A 791 -0.13 -34.15 -6.07
N PRO A 792 -1.01 -33.86 -7.06
CA PRO A 792 -0.82 -32.72 -7.94
C PRO A 792 -0.94 -31.41 -7.15
N THR A 793 -0.04 -30.47 -7.42
CA THR A 793 -0.11 -29.10 -6.89
C THR A 793 -1.08 -28.25 -7.73
N GLY A 794 -1.65 -27.21 -7.14
CA GLY A 794 -2.59 -26.29 -7.78
C GLY A 794 -3.90 -26.19 -7.03
N PHE A 795 -4.77 -25.28 -7.48
CA PHE A 795 -6.09 -25.09 -6.87
C PHE A 795 -7.03 -26.25 -7.18
N ALA A 796 -7.76 -26.71 -6.16
CA ALA A 796 -8.54 -27.94 -6.24
C ALA A 796 -9.72 -27.85 -7.22
N ASN A 797 -10.65 -26.92 -6.97
CA ASN A 797 -11.91 -26.78 -7.70
C ASN A 797 -12.33 -25.31 -7.73
N PRO A 798 -12.96 -24.81 -8.81
CA PRO A 798 -13.71 -23.55 -8.74
C PRO A 798 -14.94 -23.73 -7.84
N GLU A 799 -15.50 -22.62 -7.41
CA GLU A 799 -16.76 -22.58 -6.66
C GLU A 799 -17.91 -22.25 -7.61
N THR A 800 -18.98 -23.05 -7.60
CA THR A 800 -20.17 -22.73 -8.39
C THR A 800 -21.03 -21.66 -7.72
N ILE A 801 -21.71 -20.86 -8.55
CA ILE A 801 -22.68 -19.85 -8.14
C ILE A 801 -23.84 -20.53 -7.39
N GLY A 802 -24.31 -19.86 -6.34
CA GLY A 802 -25.40 -20.26 -5.48
C GLY A 802 -24.96 -20.38 -4.02
N LEU A 803 -25.94 -20.66 -3.16
CA LEU A 803 -25.73 -21.04 -1.77
C LEU A 803 -25.72 -22.57 -1.65
N PRO A 804 -24.56 -23.23 -1.52
CA PRO A 804 -24.53 -24.69 -1.42
C PRO A 804 -24.84 -25.14 0.02
N ASP A 805 -24.97 -26.45 0.20
CA ASP A 805 -25.18 -27.07 1.50
C ASP A 805 -24.00 -26.82 2.47
N SER A 806 -24.24 -27.12 3.76
CA SER A 806 -23.28 -26.90 4.85
C SER A 806 -21.95 -27.62 4.64
N GLN A 807 -21.98 -28.86 4.13
CA GLN A 807 -20.76 -29.65 3.92
C GLN A 807 -19.93 -29.08 2.77
N THR A 808 -20.59 -28.69 1.68
CA THR A 808 -19.92 -28.04 0.54
C THR A 808 -19.32 -26.69 0.95
N GLN A 809 -20.06 -25.87 1.70
CA GLN A 809 -19.53 -24.61 2.26
C GLN A 809 -18.32 -24.85 3.19
N GLN A 810 -18.37 -25.84 4.08
CA GLN A 810 -17.23 -26.21 4.93
C GLN A 810 -16.01 -26.63 4.10
N LYS A 811 -16.21 -27.40 3.01
CA LYS A 811 -15.12 -27.73 2.07
C LYS A 811 -14.55 -26.48 1.38
N ARG A 812 -15.37 -25.48 1.04
CA ARG A 812 -14.89 -24.19 0.53
C ARG A 812 -14.04 -23.47 1.59
N ALA A 813 -14.50 -23.42 2.84
CA ALA A 813 -13.73 -22.86 3.95
C ALA A 813 -12.39 -23.57 4.19
N LEU A 814 -12.34 -24.90 4.05
CA LEU A 814 -11.11 -25.68 4.19
C LEU A 814 -10.02 -25.28 3.17
N LYS A 815 -10.39 -24.80 1.97
CA LYS A 815 -9.42 -24.25 0.99
C LYS A 815 -8.65 -23.03 1.53
N TYR A 816 -9.23 -22.33 2.49
CA TYR A 816 -8.68 -21.11 3.10
C TYR A 816 -8.40 -21.29 4.58
N SER A 817 -8.64 -22.49 5.12
CA SER A 817 -8.57 -22.72 6.55
C SER A 817 -7.12 -22.83 6.96
N LEU A 818 -6.65 -21.72 7.50
CA LEU A 818 -5.37 -21.56 8.15
C LEU A 818 -5.19 -22.72 9.13
N GLY A 819 -4.32 -23.66 8.79
CA GLY A 819 -4.08 -24.90 9.53
C GLY A 819 -3.51 -24.63 10.92
N PHE A 820 -4.31 -24.16 11.87
CA PHE A 820 -3.95 -24.10 13.28
C PHE A 820 -4.28 -25.44 13.93
N GLN A 821 -3.57 -26.50 13.52
CA GLN A 821 -3.64 -27.80 14.20
C GLN A 821 -2.75 -27.87 15.46
N GLY A 822 -1.88 -26.88 15.69
CA GLY A 822 -1.02 -26.82 16.87
C GLY A 822 -1.56 -25.92 17.97
N LYS A 823 -1.78 -26.46 19.18
CA LYS A 823 -1.91 -25.66 20.42
C LYS A 823 -0.66 -24.79 20.70
N GLY A 824 0.49 -25.12 20.12
CA GLY A 824 1.77 -24.42 20.34
C GLY A 824 1.91 -23.06 19.65
N ALA A 825 1.16 -22.75 18.59
CA ALA A 825 1.33 -21.49 17.85
C ALA A 825 0.90 -20.24 18.65
N VAL A 826 0.01 -20.42 19.64
CA VAL A 826 -0.43 -19.37 20.56
C VAL A 826 0.60 -19.15 21.68
N GLU A 827 1.41 -20.17 22.00
CA GLU A 827 2.44 -20.11 23.06
C GLU A 827 3.81 -19.64 22.53
N GLU A 828 4.18 -19.98 21.30
CA GLU A 828 5.46 -19.53 20.70
C GLU A 828 5.44 -18.07 20.23
N THR A 829 4.27 -17.50 19.94
CA THR A 829 4.13 -16.08 19.56
C THR A 829 4.14 -15.11 20.76
N GLY A 830 4.23 -15.65 21.98
CA GLY A 830 4.32 -14.90 23.23
C GLY A 830 5.71 -14.85 23.88
N LYS A 831 6.76 -15.30 23.19
CA LYS A 831 8.15 -15.19 23.65
C LYS A 831 8.93 -14.08 22.96
#